data_AF-A0A8H6YVD4-F1
#
_entry.id   AF-A0A8H6YVD4-F1
#
_cell.length_a   1.000
_cell.length_b   1.000
_cell.length_c   1.000
_cell.angle_alpha   90.00
_cell.angle_beta   90.00
_cell.angle_gamma   90.00
#
_symmetry.space_group_name_H-M   'P 1'
#
loop_
_entity.id
_entity.type
_entity.pdbx_description
1 polymer ?
#
loop_
_entity_poly.entity_id
_entity_poly.type
_entity_poly.pdbx_seq_one_letter_code
_entity_poly.pdbx_strand_id
1 'polypeptide(L)'
;MSHIQLLALRNKGKPNNGQVRLSPAIRRSFWTLEHLVADVNRFASSDFCLEVSQNVNRFIIRLIPMVYPLYRQDAGVKHHCISELAYSRFPRDSGSVALGVTCACRDEVEWEDDVEDEETAAHMLLGSSGSSSSFPFPNSGPSTSSSSGSSTAGDLDPFQQPAISMHTTFAPPSPPRARTVDLPSLVSPTPRARLALAPLLGSASVPPSAPTLSVTQSSISPSSVPPSIQPSSAPTAATSHPLPTEIWTENCVFIAETVSADELLDIESFTDSVYSAASLGGPTLSLHIRAQDLEDATRQLINIIDECVGQGDCTRLLVKAPRRVFSYQFPHMATGPGVEREVLWAVFCSFNFPSLLLLREDNGHTLRPLFASPDVPLSPSMVQLLRRFGAVVALLLISGRWPTPLDPAVLQYFIHGGNLHALHPTFIGEWHPRLRQRLLELLDLGPDADLTAFGSDFATYLDADASVYRERDLNTHLALASQFLYKATIGTADPKHPCWVAFREGFDLRCAGTDFTFPKASHFVSFSFSSAHRRSSMPNVSKGGSEAFLSVSASSFISSADVFLAGARFVNPSGAGQWITNLRTLIAQPHLTFQGLFETFLRGQGIPCPTAFEADRGAFPRIVDLSRANTPGWRGQIAAWAATGSPFIDVTSDLIEIGPIATDDPMYSPEHSQSFANFGTVCFRTCTRSMRYPIDYLLGLATTQYNTTDEPATFQDAFDFWVLKQCLVTIGRHSMV
;
A
#
# COMPACT_ATOMS: atom_id res chain seq x y z
N MET A 1 29.68 -24.63 28.66
CA MET A 1 29.48 -23.32 29.30
C MET A 1 29.44 -22.27 28.21
N SER A 2 28.25 -21.74 27.91
CA SER A 2 28.07 -20.67 26.93
C SER A 2 28.50 -19.35 27.57
N HIS A 3 29.56 -18.71 27.08
CA HIS A 3 30.00 -17.42 27.60
C HIS A 3 29.02 -16.34 27.15
N ILE A 4 28.10 -15.95 28.03
CA ILE A 4 27.29 -14.74 27.83
C ILE A 4 28.24 -13.56 28.00
N GLN A 5 28.45 -12.80 26.93
CA GLN A 5 29.30 -11.63 26.96
C GLN A 5 28.44 -10.38 27.09
N LEU A 6 28.16 -9.96 28.32
CA LEU A 6 27.43 -8.71 28.57
C LEU A 6 28.32 -7.51 28.14
N LEU A 7 27.83 -6.72 27.19
CA LEU A 7 28.53 -5.53 26.72
C LEU A 7 27.93 -4.30 27.41
N ALA A 8 28.48 -3.94 28.56
CA ALA A 8 28.15 -2.69 29.24
C ALA A 8 29.04 -1.58 28.66
N LEU A 9 28.43 -0.52 28.14
CA LEU A 9 29.13 0.63 27.57
C LEU A 9 28.94 1.86 28.46
N ARG A 10 30.04 2.52 28.83
CA ARG A 10 30.08 3.77 29.58
C ARG A 10 30.42 4.92 28.64
N ASN A 11 29.57 5.95 28.63
CA ASN A 11 29.87 7.23 27.99
C ASN A 11 31.03 7.95 28.72
N LYS A 12 32.10 8.31 27.99
CA LYS A 12 33.26 9.03 28.55
C LYS A 12 33.11 10.56 28.55
N GLY A 13 31.97 11.10 28.16
CA GLY A 13 31.71 12.54 28.11
C GLY A 13 32.06 13.17 26.75
N LYS A 14 31.68 14.46 26.60
CA LYS A 14 31.70 15.20 25.32
C LYS A 14 33.14 15.39 24.78
N PRO A 15 33.41 15.04 23.51
CA PRO A 15 34.46 15.67 22.75
C PRO A 15 33.93 17.00 22.17
N ASN A 16 34.83 17.93 21.86
CA ASN A 16 34.56 19.31 21.41
C ASN A 16 33.76 19.44 20.08
N ASN A 17 33.23 18.33 19.55
CA ASN A 17 32.65 18.21 18.22
C ASN A 17 31.37 17.32 18.18
N GLY A 18 30.71 17.09 19.33
CA GLY A 18 29.36 16.50 19.37
C GLY A 18 29.27 14.97 19.23
N GLN A 19 30.38 14.24 19.09
CA GLN A 19 30.35 12.76 19.01
C GLN A 19 30.35 12.09 20.38
N VAL A 20 29.47 11.13 20.68
CA VAL A 20 29.53 10.39 21.95
C VAL A 20 30.56 9.25 21.87
N ARG A 21 31.60 9.27 22.71
CA ARG A 21 32.57 8.17 22.82
C ARG A 21 32.17 7.20 23.93
N LEU A 22 31.83 5.97 23.54
CA LEU A 22 31.53 4.86 24.45
C LEU A 22 32.81 4.06 24.74
N SER A 23 32.96 3.61 25.98
CA SER A 23 34.03 2.69 26.39
C SER A 23 33.44 1.49 27.12
N PRO A 24 34.03 0.28 27.03
CA PRO A 24 33.58 -0.86 27.80
C PRO A 24 33.63 -0.56 29.31
N ALA A 25 32.53 -0.80 30.03
CA ALA A 25 32.50 -0.75 31.48
C ALA A 25 33.20 -2.00 32.05
N ILE A 26 33.95 -1.84 33.15
CA ILE A 26 34.68 -2.93 33.80
C ILE A 26 33.66 -3.98 34.28
N ARG A 27 33.82 -5.21 33.80
CA ARG A 27 32.92 -6.33 34.08
C ARG A 27 33.13 -6.83 35.51
N ARG A 28 32.03 -7.16 36.21
CA ARG A 28 32.07 -8.06 37.37
C ARG A 28 31.96 -9.50 36.84
N SER A 29 32.95 -10.34 37.11
CA SER A 29 33.14 -11.67 36.48
C SER A 29 32.13 -12.76 36.88
N PHE A 30 31.14 -12.46 37.72
CA PHE A 30 30.25 -13.45 38.34
C PHE A 30 28.78 -13.38 37.89
N TRP A 31 28.46 -12.62 36.83
CA TRP A 31 27.07 -12.52 36.36
C TRP A 31 26.62 -13.81 35.67
N THR A 32 25.48 -14.35 36.09
CA THR A 32 24.81 -15.52 35.49
C THR A 32 23.50 -15.10 34.81
N LEU A 33 22.90 -16.01 34.04
CA LEU A 33 21.59 -15.82 33.39
C LEU A 33 20.48 -15.52 34.42
N GLU A 34 20.53 -16.18 35.58
CA GLU A 34 19.58 -15.98 36.68
C GLU A 34 19.69 -14.57 37.24
N HIS A 35 20.91 -14.06 37.45
CA HIS A 35 21.12 -12.68 37.89
C HIS A 35 20.58 -11.66 36.88
N LEU A 36 20.65 -11.96 35.57
CA LEU A 36 20.11 -11.09 34.52
C LEU A 36 18.58 -11.09 34.52
N VAL A 37 17.96 -12.26 34.65
CA VAL A 37 16.50 -12.40 34.67
C VAL A 37 15.90 -11.79 35.95
N ALA A 38 16.60 -11.91 37.08
CA ALA A 38 16.21 -11.34 38.36
C ALA A 38 16.47 -9.82 38.50
N ASP A 39 17.16 -9.18 37.54
CA ASP A 39 17.38 -7.73 37.59
C ASP A 39 16.04 -6.99 37.47
N VAL A 40 15.70 -6.26 38.52
CA VAL A 40 14.45 -5.50 38.65
C VAL A 40 14.42 -4.30 37.71
N ASN A 41 15.59 -3.83 37.25
CA ASN A 41 15.73 -2.70 36.34
C ASN A 41 15.70 -3.15 34.86
N ARG A 42 14.57 -3.73 34.46
CA ARG A 42 14.31 -4.17 33.07
C ARG A 42 14.11 -2.92 32.20
N PHE A 43 14.95 -2.76 31.17
CA PHE A 43 14.98 -1.62 30.23
C PHE A 43 14.63 -0.27 30.85
N ALA A 44 15.66 0.44 31.36
CA ALA A 44 15.60 1.87 31.63
C ALA A 44 14.36 2.34 32.42
N SER A 45 14.44 2.36 33.75
CA SER A 45 13.57 3.25 34.53
C SER A 45 13.64 4.67 33.94
N SER A 46 12.50 5.33 33.83
CA SER A 46 12.38 6.74 33.40
C SER A 46 13.21 7.70 34.26
N ASP A 47 13.63 7.26 35.45
CA ASP A 47 14.47 8.02 36.37
C ASP A 47 15.98 7.78 36.15
N PHE A 48 16.38 6.82 35.30
CA PHE A 48 17.76 6.32 35.19
C PHE A 48 18.39 6.27 33.79
N CYS A 49 17.87 7.00 32.81
CA CYS A 49 18.67 7.34 31.62
C CYS A 49 19.57 8.57 31.79
N LEU A 50 19.67 9.07 33.03
CA LEU A 50 20.63 10.08 33.46
C LEU A 50 21.10 9.75 34.89
N GLU A 51 22.30 9.19 35.03
CA GLU A 51 22.97 9.25 36.33
C GLU A 51 23.38 10.71 36.57
N VAL A 52 22.57 11.48 37.30
CA VAL A 52 22.87 12.88 37.65
C VAL A 52 23.85 12.88 38.84
N SER A 53 25.14 12.67 38.56
CA SER A 53 26.19 12.91 39.55
C SER A 53 26.76 14.31 39.33
N GLN A 54 26.31 15.28 40.12
CA GLN A 54 26.76 16.69 40.33
C GLN A 54 27.36 17.53 39.17
N ASN A 55 27.59 17.03 37.95
CA ASN A 55 28.09 17.75 36.77
C ASN A 55 28.13 16.92 35.44
N VAL A 56 27.63 15.67 35.36
CA VAL A 56 27.60 14.93 34.08
C VAL A 56 26.34 14.09 33.92
N ASN A 57 25.61 14.33 32.84
CA ASN A 57 24.48 13.52 32.36
C ASN A 57 25.00 12.28 31.61
N ARG A 58 24.78 11.07 32.13
CA ARG A 58 25.22 9.80 31.49
C ARG A 58 24.03 8.99 30.98
N PHE A 59 24.08 8.62 29.70
CA PHE A 59 23.19 7.64 29.08
C PHE A 59 23.85 6.26 29.11
N ILE A 60 23.15 5.23 29.59
CA ILE A 60 23.66 3.86 29.66
C ILE A 60 22.74 2.95 28.84
N ILE A 61 23.29 2.36 27.78
CA ILE A 61 22.61 1.31 27.00
C ILE A 61 23.22 -0.03 27.40
N ARG A 62 22.37 -0.98 27.83
CA ARG A 62 22.79 -2.36 28.07
C ARG A 62 22.47 -3.18 26.82
N LEU A 63 23.49 -3.61 26.09
CA LEU A 63 23.35 -4.46 24.90
C LEU A 63 23.80 -5.88 25.24
N ILE A 64 22.99 -6.87 24.88
CA ILE A 64 23.30 -8.28 25.10
C ILE A 64 23.36 -8.98 23.74
N PRO A 65 24.54 -9.06 23.11
CA PRO A 65 24.70 -9.85 21.89
C PRO A 65 24.63 -11.35 22.24
N MET A 66 23.69 -12.07 21.65
CA MET A 66 23.54 -13.52 21.83
C MET A 66 23.71 -14.22 20.49
N VAL A 67 24.67 -15.16 20.41
CA VAL A 67 25.01 -15.88 19.16
C VAL A 67 24.27 -17.21 19.04
N TYR A 68 23.69 -17.73 20.13
CA TYR A 68 22.98 -19.02 20.16
C TYR A 68 21.78 -18.97 21.11
N PRO A 69 20.75 -19.82 20.91
CA PRO A 69 19.69 -19.98 21.88
C PRO A 69 20.29 -20.44 23.21
N LEU A 70 19.99 -19.69 24.26
CA LEU A 70 20.45 -20.01 25.61
C LEU A 70 19.77 -21.31 26.07
N TYR A 71 20.46 -22.09 26.88
CA TYR A 71 19.87 -23.21 27.62
C TYR A 71 20.63 -23.39 28.93
N ARG A 72 19.91 -23.76 29.98
CA ARG A 72 20.49 -24.25 31.23
C ARG A 72 20.62 -25.77 31.11
N GLN A 73 21.72 -26.36 31.57
CA GLN A 73 21.88 -27.81 31.56
C GLN A 73 21.96 -28.33 32.98
N ASP A 74 20.90 -28.99 33.43
CA ASP A 74 20.81 -29.57 34.78
C ASP A 74 20.71 -31.09 34.63
N ALA A 75 21.57 -31.83 35.36
CA ALA A 75 21.63 -33.29 35.32
C ALA A 75 21.68 -33.92 33.90
N GLY A 76 22.27 -33.20 32.94
CA GLY A 76 22.38 -33.64 31.54
C GLY A 76 21.23 -33.22 30.63
N VAL A 77 20.11 -32.73 31.19
CA VAL A 77 18.94 -32.25 30.44
C VAL A 77 19.09 -30.76 30.11
N LYS A 78 18.78 -30.38 28.87
CA LYS A 78 18.81 -28.97 28.43
C LYS A 78 17.44 -28.33 28.63
N HIS A 79 17.41 -27.27 29.44
CA HIS A 79 16.24 -26.47 29.75
C HIS A 79 16.28 -25.14 28.99
N HIS A 80 15.25 -24.87 28.21
CA HIS A 80 15.08 -23.61 27.47
C HIS A 80 14.20 -22.58 28.19
N CYS A 81 13.53 -22.96 29.29
CA CYS A 81 12.61 -22.10 30.04
C CYS A 81 13.22 -20.79 30.52
N ILE A 82 14.47 -20.79 30.99
CA ILE A 82 15.14 -19.57 31.46
C ILE A 82 15.47 -18.62 30.31
N SER A 83 15.66 -19.17 29.13
CA SER A 83 15.95 -18.43 27.90
C SER A 83 14.68 -17.84 27.33
N GLU A 84 13.58 -18.59 27.34
CA GLU A 84 12.25 -18.08 27.03
C GLU A 84 11.85 -16.97 27.99
N LEU A 85 12.09 -17.16 29.30
CA LEU A 85 11.85 -16.13 30.30
C LEU A 85 12.74 -14.90 30.05
N ALA A 86 14.01 -15.08 29.70
CA ALA A 86 14.88 -13.98 29.30
C ALA A 86 14.38 -13.29 28.02
N TYR A 87 14.02 -14.01 26.96
CA TYR A 87 13.50 -13.40 25.73
C TYR A 87 12.15 -12.71 25.92
N SER A 88 11.28 -13.22 26.80
CA SER A 88 10.02 -12.57 27.17
C SER A 88 10.25 -11.24 27.90
N ARG A 89 11.34 -11.14 28.67
CA ARG A 89 11.73 -9.93 29.40
C ARG A 89 12.61 -8.98 28.59
N PHE A 90 13.24 -9.49 27.52
CA PHE A 90 14.14 -8.75 26.63
C PHE A 90 13.79 -9.01 25.14
N PRO A 91 12.88 -8.20 24.56
CA PRO A 91 12.44 -8.36 23.16
C PRO A 91 13.62 -8.25 22.18
N ARG A 92 13.59 -9.01 21.09
CA ARG A 92 14.60 -8.95 20.02
C ARG A 92 14.31 -7.79 19.07
N ASP A 93 15.36 -7.13 18.58
CA ASP A 93 15.26 -6.06 17.57
C ASP A 93 14.81 -6.56 16.18
N SER A 94 14.83 -7.88 15.94
CA SER A 94 14.31 -8.51 14.71
C SER A 94 13.10 -9.39 15.03
N GLY A 95 12.02 -9.22 14.26
CA GLY A 95 10.73 -9.90 14.41
C GLY A 95 10.81 -11.40 14.75
N SER A 96 9.91 -11.81 15.63
CA SER A 96 9.84 -13.10 16.33
C SER A 96 9.98 -14.33 15.42
N VAL A 97 10.95 -15.20 15.74
CA VAL A 97 10.84 -16.65 15.48
C VAL A 97 10.39 -17.29 16.79
N ALA A 98 9.18 -17.84 16.83
CA ALA A 98 8.72 -18.62 17.96
C ALA A 98 9.61 -19.87 18.09
N LEU A 99 10.28 -20.04 19.24
CA LEU A 99 10.93 -21.31 19.57
C LEU A 99 9.82 -22.26 20.04
N GLY A 100 9.29 -23.08 19.14
CA GLY A 100 8.23 -24.06 19.43
C GLY A 100 8.70 -25.27 20.25
N VAL A 101 9.47 -25.05 21.33
CA VAL A 101 9.99 -26.12 22.20
C VAL A 101 9.49 -25.89 23.63
N THR A 102 8.34 -26.46 23.97
CA THR A 102 7.81 -26.42 25.34
C THR A 102 8.70 -27.23 26.29
N CYS A 103 9.32 -26.56 27.28
CA CYS A 103 10.01 -27.26 28.38
C CYS A 103 8.97 -27.79 29.39
N ALA A 104 9.02 -29.08 29.70
CA ALA A 104 8.16 -29.74 30.70
C ALA A 104 8.45 -29.33 32.17
N CYS A 105 9.23 -28.27 32.37
CA CYS A 105 9.69 -27.80 33.68
C CYS A 105 8.79 -26.70 34.28
N ARG A 106 7.57 -26.52 33.75
CA ARG A 106 6.64 -25.44 34.10
C ARG A 106 5.58 -25.91 35.11
N ASP A 107 6.02 -26.61 36.15
CA ASP A 107 5.18 -26.91 37.31
C ASP A 107 5.48 -25.88 38.41
N GLU A 108 4.46 -25.07 38.71
CA GLU A 108 4.16 -24.36 39.96
C GLU A 108 5.35 -23.75 40.73
N VAL A 109 5.67 -22.49 40.43
CA VAL A 109 6.23 -21.56 41.41
C VAL A 109 5.22 -20.42 41.54
N GLU A 110 4.29 -20.57 42.49
CA GLU A 110 3.47 -19.45 43.00
C GLU A 110 4.43 -18.46 43.66
N TRP A 111 4.53 -17.25 43.09
CA TRP A 111 5.16 -16.13 43.77
C TRP A 111 4.02 -15.38 44.48
N GLU A 112 4.00 -15.45 45.81
CA GLU A 112 3.10 -14.65 46.64
C GLU A 112 3.41 -13.16 46.40
N ASP A 113 2.49 -12.46 45.75
CA ASP A 113 2.50 -11.01 45.64
C ASP A 113 1.96 -10.42 46.97
N ASP A 114 2.86 -10.09 47.89
CA ASP A 114 2.54 -9.21 49.02
C ASP A 114 2.37 -7.77 48.50
N VAL A 115 1.13 -7.42 48.15
CA VAL A 115 0.70 -6.03 48.00
C VAL A 115 -0.27 -5.75 49.14
N GLU A 116 0.19 -4.98 50.12
CA GLU A 116 -0.63 -4.46 51.22
C GLU A 116 -1.73 -3.55 50.67
N ASP A 117 -2.98 -3.91 50.98
CA ASP A 117 -4.18 -3.09 50.84
C ASP A 117 -4.16 -1.93 51.86
N GLU A 118 -4.42 -0.71 51.40
CA GLU A 118 -5.01 0.33 52.25
C GLU A 118 -6.25 0.91 51.58
N GLU A 119 -7.35 0.77 52.33
CA GLU A 119 -8.55 1.62 52.30
C GLU A 119 -9.74 1.21 51.41
N THR A 120 -10.61 0.36 52.00
CA THR A 120 -12.05 0.37 51.72
C THR A 120 -12.85 0.24 53.03
N ALA A 121 -13.52 1.32 53.44
CA ALA A 121 -14.72 1.32 54.29
C ALA A 121 -15.58 2.51 53.81
N ALA A 122 -16.89 2.43 53.55
CA ALA A 122 -17.90 1.50 54.02
C ALA A 122 -19.07 1.42 53.03
N HIS A 123 -19.74 0.26 53.01
CA HIS A 123 -20.97 -0.01 52.26
C HIS A 123 -22.22 0.46 53.04
N MET A 124 -23.15 1.08 52.29
CA MET A 124 -24.62 1.01 52.35
C MET A 124 -25.37 0.86 53.69
N LEU A 125 -26.40 1.70 53.90
CA LEU A 125 -27.78 1.26 54.21
C LEU A 125 -28.83 2.38 53.93
N LEU A 126 -29.79 2.00 53.07
CA LEU A 126 -31.20 2.40 52.88
C LEU A 126 -31.83 3.64 53.57
N GLY A 127 -32.64 4.38 52.79
CA GLY A 127 -34.03 4.67 53.20
C GLY A 127 -34.53 6.14 53.24
N SER A 128 -35.34 6.50 52.23
CA SER A 128 -36.58 7.31 52.29
C SER A 128 -36.61 8.81 52.70
N SER A 129 -37.30 9.57 51.83
CA SER A 129 -38.23 10.70 52.07
C SER A 129 -37.72 12.10 52.51
N GLY A 130 -38.09 13.10 51.69
CA GLY A 130 -38.92 14.23 52.15
C GLY A 130 -38.26 15.57 52.47
N SER A 131 -38.67 16.59 51.70
CA SER A 131 -38.95 17.99 52.10
C SER A 131 -37.83 18.94 52.58
N SER A 132 -37.59 19.97 51.76
CA SER A 132 -37.53 21.42 52.08
C SER A 132 -36.91 21.93 53.39
N SER A 133 -35.96 22.87 53.25
CA SER A 133 -36.00 24.27 53.75
C SER A 133 -34.70 24.78 54.42
N SER A 134 -34.33 26.00 54.01
CA SER A 134 -33.71 27.11 54.77
C SER A 134 -32.29 27.03 55.39
N PHE A 135 -31.48 28.03 55.00
CA PHE A 135 -30.45 28.81 55.75
C PHE A 135 -30.75 29.01 57.26
N PRO A 136 -29.82 29.50 58.14
CA PRO A 136 -28.60 30.31 57.89
C PRO A 136 -27.33 30.01 58.75
N PHE A 137 -26.24 30.74 58.42
CA PHE A 137 -25.10 31.25 59.22
C PHE A 137 -25.24 31.30 60.77
N PRO A 138 -24.16 31.33 61.60
CA PRO A 138 -23.14 32.41 61.55
C PRO A 138 -21.69 32.15 62.07
N ASN A 139 -20.83 33.12 61.70
CA ASN A 139 -19.71 33.77 62.42
C ASN A 139 -18.77 32.99 63.36
N SER A 140 -17.46 33.10 63.11
CA SER A 140 -16.55 33.98 63.89
C SER A 140 -15.13 33.99 63.29
N GLY A 141 -14.57 35.20 63.07
CA GLY A 141 -13.17 35.42 62.64
C GLY A 141 -12.19 35.46 63.82
N PRO A 142 -11.19 36.36 63.82
CA PRO A 142 -9.97 36.30 63.01
C PRO A 142 -8.69 36.45 63.87
N SER A 143 -7.51 36.19 63.29
CA SER A 143 -6.25 36.70 63.85
C SER A 143 -5.25 37.06 62.74
N THR A 144 -5.12 38.36 62.54
CA THR A 144 -4.05 39.09 61.86
C THR A 144 -2.78 39.14 62.71
N SER A 145 -1.60 39.06 62.10
CA SER A 145 -0.47 39.90 62.49
C SER A 145 0.61 39.95 61.40
N SER A 146 0.73 41.14 60.83
CA SER A 146 1.82 41.70 60.04
C SER A 146 3.11 41.89 60.84
N SER A 147 4.27 41.83 60.18
CA SER A 147 5.37 42.77 60.45
C SER A 147 6.38 42.85 59.32
N SER A 148 6.68 44.09 58.96
CA SER A 148 7.55 44.64 57.92
C SER A 148 8.94 45.05 58.44
N GLY A 149 9.90 45.23 57.53
CA GLY A 149 11.15 46.01 57.65
C GLY A 149 12.15 45.55 56.59
N SER A 150 12.57 46.27 55.54
CA SER A 150 13.01 47.65 55.26
C SER A 150 14.45 48.00 55.71
N SER A 151 15.35 48.15 54.74
CA SER A 151 16.51 49.09 54.67
C SER A 151 17.49 48.60 53.57
N THR A 152 17.57 49.16 52.36
CA THR A 152 18.16 50.44 51.84
C THR A 152 19.63 50.39 51.41
N ALA A 153 19.83 50.86 50.17
CA ALA A 153 20.92 51.69 49.62
C ALA A 153 22.14 51.04 48.93
N GLY A 154 22.40 51.49 47.70
CA GLY A 154 23.63 51.28 46.93
C GLY A 154 23.48 51.60 45.44
N ASP A 155 23.44 52.89 45.10
CA ASP A 155 23.51 53.45 43.74
C ASP A 155 24.74 52.99 42.93
N LEU A 156 24.59 52.91 41.59
CA LEU A 156 25.42 53.62 40.58
C LEU A 156 25.07 53.12 39.15
N ASP A 157 24.27 53.92 38.44
CA ASP A 157 24.24 54.06 36.97
C ASP A 157 25.30 55.14 36.58
N PRO A 158 25.71 55.41 35.31
CA PRO A 158 24.91 55.25 34.08
C PRO A 158 25.69 54.83 32.80
N PHE A 159 24.98 54.33 31.78
CA PHE A 159 25.23 54.73 30.39
C PHE A 159 23.95 54.67 29.54
N GLN A 160 23.64 55.83 28.94
CA GLN A 160 22.47 56.17 28.16
C GLN A 160 22.51 55.68 26.70
N GLN A 161 21.37 55.15 26.26
CA GLN A 161 20.60 55.48 25.04
C GLN A 161 20.94 54.81 23.67
N PRO A 162 19.99 54.77 22.71
CA PRO A 162 18.53 54.89 22.81
C PRO A 162 17.75 53.79 22.05
N ALA A 163 16.43 53.75 22.34
CA ALA A 163 15.42 52.99 21.64
C ALA A 163 15.23 53.46 20.18
N ILE A 164 15.11 52.50 19.26
CA ILE A 164 14.48 52.69 17.95
C ILE A 164 13.31 51.71 17.87
N SER A 165 12.11 52.30 17.88
CA SER A 165 10.85 51.66 17.53
C SER A 165 10.78 51.56 16.00
N MET A 166 10.73 50.34 15.45
CA MET A 166 10.31 50.11 14.07
C MET A 166 9.13 49.15 14.05
N HIS A 167 7.94 49.71 13.81
CA HIS A 167 6.82 48.99 13.23
C HIS A 167 7.21 48.62 11.80
N THR A 168 7.49 47.33 11.53
CA THR A 168 7.67 46.82 10.18
C THR A 168 6.48 45.95 9.82
N THR A 169 5.48 46.57 9.19
CA THR A 169 4.37 45.88 8.53
C THR A 169 4.92 45.19 7.29
N PHE A 170 5.14 43.88 7.34
CA PHE A 170 5.48 43.09 6.16
C PHE A 170 4.19 42.76 5.39
N ALA A 171 3.96 43.45 4.27
CA ALA A 171 3.01 43.04 3.26
C ALA A 171 3.62 41.90 2.42
N PRO A 172 2.86 40.85 2.05
CA PRO A 172 3.35 39.81 1.15
C PRO A 172 3.58 40.37 -0.27
N PRO A 173 4.58 39.85 -1.01
CA PRO A 173 4.88 40.33 -2.36
C PRO A 173 3.77 39.98 -3.33
N SER A 174 3.29 40.98 -4.08
CA SER A 174 2.38 40.79 -5.20
C SER A 174 3.05 40.01 -6.34
N PRO A 175 2.30 39.21 -7.13
CA PRO A 175 2.88 38.46 -8.25
C PRO A 175 3.38 39.40 -9.36
N PRO A 176 4.43 39.01 -10.10
CA PRO A 176 5.01 39.85 -11.15
C PRO A 176 4.02 40.04 -12.32
N ARG A 177 3.77 41.31 -12.67
CA ARG A 177 3.08 41.68 -13.91
C ARG A 177 3.86 41.16 -15.11
N ALA A 178 3.22 40.31 -15.91
CA ALA A 178 3.71 39.90 -17.21
C ALA A 178 3.90 41.13 -18.11
N ARG A 179 5.12 41.29 -18.64
CA ARG A 179 5.43 42.26 -19.71
C ARG A 179 4.77 41.79 -21.00
N THR A 180 3.85 42.59 -21.50
CA THR A 180 3.34 42.52 -22.87
C THR A 180 4.51 42.72 -23.84
N VAL A 181 4.81 41.71 -24.64
CA VAL A 181 5.67 41.81 -25.83
C VAL A 181 4.74 41.74 -27.03
N ASP A 182 4.60 42.85 -27.73
CA ASP A 182 3.92 42.92 -29.03
C ASP A 182 4.73 42.18 -30.10
N LEU A 183 4.12 41.22 -30.78
CA LEU A 183 4.49 40.82 -32.15
C LEU A 183 3.27 40.23 -32.90
N PRO A 184 3.27 40.30 -34.24
CA PRO A 184 2.08 40.59 -35.02
C PRO A 184 1.30 39.36 -35.47
N SER A 185 0.01 39.63 -35.66
CA SER A 185 -1.00 38.85 -36.38
C SER A 185 -0.52 38.22 -37.68
N LEU A 186 -0.88 36.96 -37.94
CA LEU A 186 -1.24 36.45 -39.27
C LEU A 186 -1.95 35.06 -39.20
N VAL A 187 -3.12 35.04 -39.85
CA VAL A 187 -3.84 33.93 -40.51
C VAL A 187 -4.56 32.86 -39.66
N SER A 188 -5.89 32.96 -39.73
CA SER A 188 -6.96 32.00 -39.43
C SER A 188 -6.81 30.61 -40.07
N PRO A 189 -7.50 29.59 -39.51
CA PRO A 189 -8.63 29.06 -40.29
C PRO A 189 -9.91 28.72 -39.49
N THR A 190 -10.93 28.51 -40.31
CA THR A 190 -12.38 28.30 -40.17
C THR A 190 -12.90 27.27 -39.14
N PRO A 191 -14.22 27.33 -38.80
CA PRO A 191 -14.82 26.62 -37.68
C PRO A 191 -15.37 25.24 -38.07
N ARG A 192 -15.30 24.27 -37.16
CA ARG A 192 -16.04 23.00 -37.28
C ARG A 192 -17.10 22.90 -36.20
N ALA A 193 -18.33 22.76 -36.68
CA ALA A 193 -19.58 22.80 -35.94
C ALA A 193 -19.77 21.59 -35.01
N ARG A 194 -20.45 21.85 -33.89
CA ARG A 194 -21.06 20.88 -32.99
C ARG A 194 -22.15 20.09 -33.73
N LEU A 195 -22.19 18.77 -33.50
CA LEU A 195 -23.37 17.95 -33.78
C LEU A 195 -23.77 17.23 -32.50
N ALA A 196 -25.01 17.50 -32.09
CA ALA A 196 -25.71 16.87 -30.99
C ALA A 196 -26.37 15.56 -31.47
N LEU A 197 -26.40 14.58 -30.57
CA LEU A 197 -27.17 13.35 -30.66
C LEU A 197 -28.63 13.61 -30.26
N ALA A 198 -29.59 13.09 -31.04
CA ALA A 198 -30.69 12.18 -30.63
C ALA A 198 -31.67 11.96 -31.84
N PRO A 199 -32.70 11.08 -31.76
CA PRO A 199 -32.82 9.87 -32.60
C PRO A 199 -34.02 9.91 -33.56
N LEU A 200 -34.14 8.97 -34.50
CA LEU A 200 -35.45 8.59 -35.07
C LEU A 200 -35.40 7.27 -35.84
N LEU A 201 -36.46 6.48 -35.63
CA LEU A 201 -36.87 5.25 -36.30
C LEU A 201 -37.11 5.46 -37.81
N GLY A 202 -36.89 4.43 -38.63
CA GLY A 202 -37.32 4.41 -40.03
C GLY A 202 -36.88 3.17 -40.82
N SER A 203 -37.86 2.39 -41.23
CA SER A 203 -37.86 1.13 -41.97
C SER A 203 -37.46 1.17 -43.46
N ALA A 204 -37.08 -0.01 -43.97
CA ALA A 204 -37.00 -0.47 -45.38
C ALA A 204 -35.86 0.14 -46.23
N SER A 205 -35.17 -0.56 -47.15
CA SER A 205 -35.55 -1.66 -48.04
C SER A 205 -34.33 -2.42 -48.58
N VAL A 206 -34.57 -3.65 -49.05
CA VAL A 206 -33.67 -4.57 -49.76
C VAL A 206 -33.24 -4.01 -51.13
N PRO A 207 -32.00 -4.29 -51.59
CA PRO A 207 -31.82 -4.72 -52.98
C PRO A 207 -30.85 -5.92 -53.14
N PRO A 208 -30.87 -6.59 -54.31
CA PRO A 208 -30.43 -7.98 -54.43
C PRO A 208 -29.11 -8.19 -55.18
N SER A 209 -28.63 -9.43 -55.06
CA SER A 209 -27.87 -10.21 -56.06
C SER A 209 -26.35 -10.08 -56.17
N ALA A 210 -25.74 -11.27 -56.14
CA ALA A 210 -24.34 -11.66 -56.22
C ALA A 210 -23.59 -11.25 -57.50
N PRO A 211 -22.27 -11.49 -57.53
CA PRO A 211 -21.82 -12.52 -58.47
C PRO A 211 -20.80 -13.52 -57.89
N THR A 212 -21.00 -14.76 -58.33
CA THR A 212 -20.17 -15.96 -58.21
C THR A 212 -18.83 -15.78 -58.95
N LEU A 213 -17.69 -16.11 -58.31
CA LEU A 213 -16.42 -16.34 -59.00
C LEU A 213 -15.68 -17.57 -58.45
N SER A 214 -15.78 -18.63 -59.23
CA SER A 214 -14.75 -19.57 -59.69
C SER A 214 -13.52 -19.83 -58.81
N VAL A 215 -13.47 -21.04 -58.25
CA VAL A 215 -12.29 -21.69 -57.67
C VAL A 215 -11.44 -22.29 -58.80
N THR A 216 -10.19 -21.86 -58.93
CA THR A 216 -9.18 -22.47 -59.81
C THR A 216 -8.27 -23.37 -58.96
N GLN A 217 -8.36 -24.68 -59.17
CA GLN A 217 -7.44 -25.68 -58.63
C GLN A 217 -6.13 -25.66 -59.43
N SER A 218 -5.00 -25.57 -58.73
CA SER A 218 -3.68 -25.84 -59.29
C SER A 218 -2.92 -26.80 -58.38
N SER A 219 -2.79 -28.04 -58.85
CA SER A 219 -1.82 -29.04 -58.39
C SER A 219 -0.43 -28.76 -58.97
N ILE A 220 0.65 -29.00 -58.21
CA ILE A 220 1.92 -29.66 -58.64
C ILE A 220 2.87 -29.74 -57.40
N SER A 221 3.04 -30.96 -56.91
CA SER A 221 4.25 -31.78 -56.61
C SER A 221 5.51 -31.23 -55.90
N PRO A 222 6.29 -32.14 -55.25
CA PRO A 222 7.12 -31.87 -54.07
C PRO A 222 8.61 -31.73 -54.38
N SER A 223 9.38 -31.11 -53.48
CA SER A 223 10.85 -31.25 -53.51
C SER A 223 11.52 -31.05 -52.15
N SER A 224 12.38 -32.05 -51.86
CA SER A 224 13.68 -32.06 -51.17
C SER A 224 13.84 -31.62 -49.69
N VAL A 225 14.26 -32.63 -48.91
CA VAL A 225 14.90 -32.61 -47.58
C VAL A 225 16.40 -32.29 -47.73
N PRO A 226 17.03 -31.44 -46.89
CA PRO A 226 17.95 -31.91 -45.81
C PRO A 226 18.11 -30.91 -44.62
N PRO A 227 19.03 -31.12 -43.65
CA PRO A 227 19.21 -32.27 -42.77
C PRO A 227 19.06 -31.91 -41.27
N SER A 228 18.89 -32.97 -40.48
CA SER A 228 18.92 -33.10 -39.01
C SER A 228 19.75 -32.05 -38.23
N ILE A 229 19.07 -31.33 -37.33
CA ILE A 229 19.64 -30.62 -36.18
C ILE A 229 19.11 -31.28 -34.91
N GLN A 230 20.01 -31.53 -33.97
CA GLN A 230 19.80 -32.22 -32.69
C GLN A 230 18.62 -31.66 -31.86
N PRO A 231 17.84 -32.50 -31.17
CA PRO A 231 16.81 -32.00 -30.27
C PRO A 231 17.45 -31.41 -29.00
N SER A 232 17.40 -30.08 -28.91
CA SER A 232 17.43 -29.37 -27.63
C SER A 232 16.23 -29.83 -26.81
N SER A 233 16.45 -30.18 -25.55
CA SER A 233 15.44 -30.60 -24.59
C SER A 233 14.25 -29.63 -24.58
N ALA A 234 13.13 -30.07 -25.15
CA ALA A 234 11.89 -29.32 -25.16
C ALA A 234 11.39 -29.14 -23.71
N PRO A 235 11.00 -27.92 -23.31
CA PRO A 235 10.31 -27.72 -22.05
C PRO A 235 9.02 -28.54 -22.05
N THR A 236 8.79 -29.27 -20.97
CA THR A 236 7.60 -30.09 -20.71
C THR A 236 6.35 -29.28 -21.05
N ALA A 237 5.65 -29.68 -22.11
CA ALA A 237 4.41 -29.03 -22.53
C ALA A 237 3.42 -29.08 -21.37
N ALA A 238 3.04 -27.91 -20.86
CA ALA A 238 1.99 -27.80 -19.86
C ALA A 238 0.73 -28.49 -20.38
N THR A 239 0.33 -29.59 -19.75
CA THR A 239 -0.92 -30.30 -20.00
C THR A 239 -2.06 -29.31 -19.82
N SER A 240 -2.66 -28.89 -20.94
CA SER A 240 -3.79 -27.96 -20.92
C SER A 240 -5.06 -28.70 -20.52
N HIS A 241 -5.70 -28.26 -19.45
CA HIS A 241 -6.99 -28.81 -19.03
C HIS A 241 -8.10 -28.19 -19.89
N PRO A 242 -8.93 -28.99 -20.60
CA PRO A 242 -10.19 -28.48 -21.13
C PRO A 242 -11.04 -27.90 -19.99
N LEU A 243 -11.97 -27.00 -20.31
CA LEU A 243 -12.91 -26.50 -19.29
C LEU A 243 -13.57 -27.70 -18.59
N PRO A 244 -13.69 -27.67 -17.25
CA PRO A 244 -14.30 -28.79 -16.54
C PRO A 244 -15.76 -28.92 -16.91
N THR A 245 -16.24 -30.17 -17.05
CA THR A 245 -17.63 -30.45 -17.41
C THR A 245 -18.61 -30.00 -16.33
N GLU A 246 -18.18 -29.87 -15.09
CA GLU A 246 -19.01 -29.42 -13.98
C GLU A 246 -18.26 -28.42 -13.10
N ILE A 247 -19.00 -27.60 -12.35
CA ILE A 247 -18.48 -26.69 -11.33
C ILE A 247 -19.30 -26.85 -10.06
N TRP A 248 -18.69 -26.55 -8.92
CA TRP A 248 -19.36 -26.43 -7.62
C TRP A 248 -20.09 -27.69 -7.13
N THR A 249 -19.71 -28.86 -7.63
CA THR A 249 -20.14 -30.16 -7.10
C THR A 249 -19.22 -30.61 -5.96
N GLU A 250 -19.67 -31.54 -5.12
CA GLU A 250 -18.86 -32.12 -4.03
C GLU A 250 -17.59 -32.84 -4.55
N ASN A 251 -17.61 -33.30 -5.80
CA ASN A 251 -16.46 -33.93 -6.45
C ASN A 251 -15.47 -32.92 -7.03
N CYS A 252 -15.87 -31.65 -7.14
CA CYS A 252 -15.07 -30.55 -7.66
C CYS A 252 -14.38 -29.73 -6.56
N VAL A 253 -14.20 -30.30 -5.36
CA VAL A 253 -13.50 -29.61 -4.28
C VAL A 253 -12.06 -29.36 -4.73
N PHE A 254 -11.75 -28.09 -4.95
CA PHE A 254 -10.38 -27.65 -5.09
C PHE A 254 -9.64 -27.96 -3.78
N ILE A 255 -8.79 -28.98 -3.81
CA ILE A 255 -7.88 -29.27 -2.71
C ILE A 255 -6.62 -28.46 -3.02
N ALA A 256 -6.46 -27.32 -2.34
CA ALA A 256 -5.18 -26.64 -2.31
C ALA A 256 -4.10 -27.65 -1.90
N GLU A 257 -2.95 -27.64 -2.58
CA GLU A 257 -1.82 -28.47 -2.14
C GLU A 257 -1.62 -28.25 -0.64
N THR A 258 -1.68 -29.34 0.13
CA THR A 258 -1.60 -29.24 1.59
C THR A 258 -0.20 -28.81 1.97
N VAL A 259 -0.09 -27.56 2.37
CA VAL A 259 1.15 -26.91 2.79
C VAL A 259 1.48 -27.31 4.22
N SER A 260 2.74 -27.62 4.52
CA SER A 260 3.17 -27.74 5.91
C SER A 260 3.02 -26.41 6.62
N ALA A 261 2.56 -26.40 7.88
CA ALA A 261 2.45 -25.14 8.65
C ALA A 261 3.77 -24.35 8.72
N ASP A 262 4.92 -25.04 8.59
CA ASP A 262 6.26 -24.46 8.58
C ASP A 262 6.62 -23.71 7.28
N GLU A 263 5.86 -23.91 6.20
CA GLU A 263 6.08 -23.28 4.88
C GLU A 263 5.19 -22.05 4.66
N LEU A 264 4.37 -21.71 5.66
CA LEU A 264 3.45 -20.60 5.59
C LEU A 264 4.18 -19.25 5.62
N LEU A 265 3.98 -18.45 4.58
CA LEU A 265 4.52 -17.11 4.43
C LEU A 265 3.58 -16.10 5.10
N ASP A 266 4.07 -15.42 6.13
CA ASP A 266 3.32 -14.30 6.71
C ASP A 266 3.20 -13.16 5.69
N ILE A 267 2.00 -12.59 5.54
CA ILE A 267 1.72 -11.51 4.59
C ILE A 267 2.67 -10.32 4.79
N GLU A 268 3.02 -10.00 6.04
CA GLU A 268 3.94 -8.90 6.37
C GLU A 268 5.35 -9.13 5.83
N SER A 269 5.74 -10.41 5.72
CA SER A 269 7.04 -10.86 5.22
C SER A 269 7.00 -11.42 3.80
N PHE A 270 5.84 -11.36 3.12
CA PHE A 270 5.59 -12.10 1.89
C PHE A 270 6.58 -11.73 0.79
N THR A 271 6.77 -10.42 0.55
CA THR A 271 7.73 -9.93 -0.46
C THR A 271 9.14 -10.46 -0.21
N ASP A 272 9.62 -10.37 1.04
CA ASP A 272 10.94 -10.83 1.42
C ASP A 272 11.10 -12.35 1.31
N SER A 273 10.05 -13.09 1.62
CA SER A 273 9.99 -14.54 1.50
C SER A 273 10.02 -14.99 0.05
N VAL A 274 9.24 -14.33 -0.82
CA VAL A 274 9.26 -14.55 -2.27
C VAL A 274 10.66 -14.33 -2.83
N TYR A 275 11.32 -13.22 -2.50
CA TYR A 275 12.67 -12.96 -2.99
C TYR A 275 13.71 -13.95 -2.45
N SER A 276 13.53 -14.42 -1.21
CA SER A 276 14.41 -15.42 -0.60
C SER A 276 14.24 -16.78 -1.29
N ALA A 277 13.00 -17.21 -1.55
CA ALA A 277 12.69 -18.46 -2.22
C ALA A 277 13.17 -18.46 -3.69
N ALA A 278 12.93 -17.37 -4.42
CA ALA A 278 13.36 -17.21 -5.81
C ALA A 278 14.90 -17.23 -5.97
N SER A 279 15.63 -16.86 -4.92
CA SER A 279 17.10 -16.83 -4.92
C SER A 279 17.74 -18.12 -4.38
N LEU A 280 16.95 -19.10 -3.93
CA LEU A 280 17.47 -20.29 -3.25
C LEU A 280 18.27 -21.17 -4.23
N GLY A 281 19.55 -21.38 -3.96
CA GLY A 281 20.44 -22.21 -4.80
C GLY A 281 20.84 -21.57 -6.14
N GLY A 282 20.34 -20.38 -6.45
CA GLY A 282 20.65 -19.65 -7.69
C GLY A 282 21.98 -18.89 -7.65
N PRO A 283 22.46 -18.41 -8.83
CA PRO A 283 23.61 -17.54 -8.89
C PRO A 283 23.36 -16.24 -8.13
N THR A 284 24.43 -15.66 -7.58
CA THR A 284 24.37 -14.32 -6.97
C THR A 284 24.18 -13.27 -8.06
N LEU A 285 22.93 -12.86 -8.28
CA LEU A 285 22.57 -11.78 -9.20
C LEU A 285 22.31 -10.46 -8.45
N SER A 286 22.33 -9.36 -9.20
CA SER A 286 21.99 -8.02 -8.72
C SER A 286 21.09 -7.29 -9.70
N LEU A 287 20.11 -6.56 -9.18
CA LEU A 287 19.27 -5.65 -9.95
C LEU A 287 19.59 -4.21 -9.54
N HIS A 288 20.26 -3.48 -10.44
CA HIS A 288 20.59 -2.07 -10.23
C HIS A 288 19.98 -1.25 -11.36
N ILE A 289 19.07 -0.34 -11.01
CA ILE A 289 18.52 0.66 -11.92
C ILE A 289 19.01 2.03 -11.45
N ARG A 290 19.82 2.66 -12.31
CA ARG A 290 20.39 3.99 -12.10
C ARG A 290 20.02 4.83 -13.31
N ALA A 291 19.05 5.70 -13.13
CA ALA A 291 18.45 6.45 -14.22
C ALA A 291 18.62 7.96 -14.04
N GLN A 292 18.37 8.71 -15.09
CA GLN A 292 18.31 10.17 -15.00
C GLN A 292 17.01 10.63 -14.36
N ASP A 293 15.89 10.06 -14.78
CA ASP A 293 14.55 10.40 -14.30
C ASP A 293 13.66 9.13 -14.20
N LEU A 294 12.39 9.32 -13.82
CA LEU A 294 11.42 8.24 -13.72
C LEU A 294 11.17 7.55 -15.07
N GLU A 295 11.17 8.28 -16.18
CA GLU A 295 10.93 7.72 -17.52
C GLU A 295 12.08 6.79 -17.94
N ASP A 296 13.33 7.22 -17.70
CA ASP A 296 14.51 6.43 -17.93
C ASP A 296 14.55 5.18 -17.03
N ALA A 297 14.21 5.29 -15.74
CA ALA A 297 14.11 4.14 -14.85
C ALA A 297 13.03 3.14 -15.31
N THR A 298 11.88 3.65 -15.76
CA THR A 298 10.77 2.86 -16.30
C THR A 298 11.22 2.08 -17.53
N ARG A 299 11.91 2.75 -18.47
CA ARG A 299 12.44 2.11 -19.68
C ARG A 299 13.49 1.06 -19.37
N GLN A 300 14.40 1.34 -18.43
CA GLN A 300 15.40 0.36 -17.98
C GLN A 300 14.73 -0.87 -17.36
N LEU A 301 13.72 -0.70 -16.49
CA LEU A 301 13.00 -1.82 -15.90
C LEU A 301 12.26 -2.64 -16.96
N ILE A 302 11.61 -1.99 -17.93
CA ILE A 302 10.95 -2.66 -19.06
C ILE A 302 11.93 -3.55 -19.82
N ASN A 303 13.10 -3.02 -20.17
CA ASN A 303 14.11 -3.79 -20.91
C ASN A 303 14.59 -5.02 -20.13
N ILE A 304 14.77 -4.87 -18.81
CA ILE A 304 15.17 -5.99 -17.93
C ILE A 304 14.05 -7.03 -17.83
N ILE A 305 12.80 -6.61 -17.69
CA ILE A 305 11.65 -7.54 -17.68
C ILE A 305 11.60 -8.29 -19.01
N ASP A 306 11.75 -7.58 -20.13
CA ASP A 306 11.72 -8.21 -21.45
C ASP A 306 12.79 -9.27 -21.64
N GLU A 307 14.02 -8.96 -21.22
CA GLU A 307 15.14 -9.88 -21.23
C GLU A 307 14.82 -11.15 -20.41
N CYS A 308 14.35 -10.97 -19.17
CA CYS A 308 14.04 -12.06 -18.26
C CYS A 308 12.91 -12.98 -18.78
N VAL A 309 11.78 -12.40 -19.20
CA VAL A 309 10.65 -13.19 -19.71
C VAL A 309 10.94 -13.79 -21.08
N GLY A 310 11.81 -13.17 -21.89
CA GLY A 310 12.28 -13.72 -23.16
C GLY A 310 13.18 -14.94 -22.97
N GLN A 311 14.01 -14.94 -21.92
CA GLN A 311 14.86 -16.06 -21.52
C GLN A 311 14.11 -17.14 -20.72
N GLY A 312 12.93 -16.82 -20.18
CA GLY A 312 12.21 -17.69 -19.24
C GLY A 312 12.88 -17.79 -17.87
N ASP A 313 13.71 -16.81 -17.51
CA ASP A 313 14.42 -16.73 -16.23
C ASP A 313 14.26 -15.34 -15.60
N CYS A 314 13.42 -15.27 -14.56
CA CYS A 314 13.12 -14.07 -13.79
C CYS A 314 13.92 -13.96 -12.50
N THR A 315 14.95 -14.80 -12.28
CA THR A 315 15.77 -14.76 -11.05
C THR A 315 16.34 -13.37 -10.78
N ARG A 316 16.75 -12.65 -11.83
CA ARG A 316 17.25 -11.26 -11.73
C ARG A 316 16.19 -10.26 -11.24
N LEU A 317 14.91 -10.48 -11.56
CA LEU A 317 13.82 -9.60 -11.13
C LEU A 317 13.44 -9.79 -9.65
N LEU A 318 13.73 -10.97 -9.09
CA LEU A 318 13.32 -11.38 -7.75
C LEU A 318 14.49 -11.40 -6.74
N VAL A 319 15.53 -10.62 -7.01
CA VAL A 319 16.68 -10.46 -6.12
C VAL A 319 16.28 -9.67 -4.86
N LYS A 320 16.66 -10.19 -3.69
CA LYS A 320 16.47 -9.52 -2.38
C LYS A 320 17.43 -8.34 -2.17
N ALA A 321 17.00 -7.35 -1.39
CA ALA A 321 17.88 -6.30 -0.86
C ALA A 321 19.07 -6.91 -0.08
N PRO A 322 20.27 -6.29 -0.09
CA PRO A 322 20.62 -4.99 -0.66
C PRO A 322 21.03 -5.03 -2.15
N ARG A 323 20.91 -6.18 -2.83
CA ARG A 323 21.33 -6.34 -4.24
C ARG A 323 20.29 -5.84 -5.24
N ARG A 324 19.20 -5.29 -4.73
CA ARG A 324 18.12 -4.64 -5.47
C ARG A 324 18.16 -3.15 -5.14
N VAL A 325 18.51 -2.31 -6.11
CA VAL A 325 18.65 -0.87 -5.93
C VAL A 325 17.99 -0.14 -7.08
N PHE A 326 17.07 0.75 -6.75
CA PHE A 326 16.46 1.70 -7.66
C PHE A 326 16.89 3.10 -7.29
N SER A 327 17.26 3.88 -8.31
CA SER A 327 17.63 5.28 -8.13
C SER A 327 17.47 6.07 -9.43
N TYR A 328 17.06 7.33 -9.31
CA TYR A 328 17.11 8.30 -10.40
C TYR A 328 17.58 9.68 -9.90
N GLN A 329 18.06 10.54 -10.80
CA GLN A 329 18.70 11.82 -10.47
C GLN A 329 17.95 13.02 -11.09
N PHE A 330 16.80 13.39 -10.53
CA PHE A 330 16.04 14.54 -11.02
C PHE A 330 15.13 15.19 -9.96
N PRO A 331 15.35 16.46 -9.58
CA PRO A 331 16.59 17.26 -9.67
C PRO A 331 17.68 16.84 -8.65
N HIS A 332 17.33 15.96 -7.72
CA HIS A 332 18.21 15.37 -6.72
C HIS A 332 18.20 13.84 -6.84
N MET A 333 19.14 13.16 -6.18
CA MET A 333 19.20 11.69 -6.19
C MET A 333 18.08 11.12 -5.30
N ALA A 334 17.13 10.42 -5.90
CA ALA A 334 16.16 9.60 -5.18
C ALA A 334 16.61 8.14 -5.17
N THR A 335 16.43 7.43 -4.05
CA THR A 335 16.76 5.99 -3.98
C THR A 335 15.88 5.24 -2.98
N GLY A 336 15.87 3.92 -3.03
CA GLY A 336 15.23 3.06 -2.04
C GLY A 336 13.84 2.56 -2.45
N PRO A 337 13.12 1.92 -1.51
CA PRO A 337 11.88 1.22 -1.82
C PRO A 337 10.80 2.12 -2.42
N GLY A 338 10.70 3.39 -2.00
CA GLY A 338 9.73 4.34 -2.57
C GLY A 338 9.92 4.55 -4.07
N VAL A 339 11.18 4.66 -4.51
CA VAL A 339 11.52 4.79 -5.94
C VAL A 339 11.18 3.52 -6.70
N GLU A 340 11.47 2.35 -6.13
CA GLU A 340 11.09 1.08 -6.75
C GLU A 340 9.57 0.98 -6.98
N ARG A 341 8.77 1.36 -5.97
CA ARG A 341 7.30 1.35 -6.09
C ARG A 341 6.82 2.24 -7.23
N GLU A 342 7.41 3.42 -7.32
CA GLU A 342 7.07 4.39 -8.35
C GLU A 342 7.46 3.92 -9.74
N VAL A 343 8.66 3.37 -9.91
CA VAL A 343 9.12 2.84 -11.20
C VAL A 343 8.26 1.65 -11.62
N LEU A 344 7.97 0.71 -10.72
CA LEU A 344 7.11 -0.44 -11.02
C LEU A 344 5.69 0.00 -11.41
N TRP A 345 5.13 0.96 -10.67
CA TRP A 345 3.81 1.52 -11.00
C TRP A 345 3.83 2.27 -12.33
N ALA A 346 4.91 3.00 -12.63
CA ALA A 346 5.05 3.71 -13.90
C ALA A 346 5.14 2.74 -15.09
N VAL A 347 5.83 1.61 -14.93
CA VAL A 347 5.81 0.52 -15.92
C VAL A 347 4.38 0.03 -16.14
N PHE A 348 3.62 -0.20 -15.07
CA PHE A 348 2.23 -0.64 -15.18
C PHE A 348 1.33 0.40 -15.87
N CYS A 349 1.48 1.69 -15.56
CA CYS A 349 0.73 2.76 -16.24
C CYS A 349 1.14 2.96 -17.71
N SER A 350 2.31 2.46 -18.14
CA SER A 350 2.75 2.57 -19.54
C SER A 350 2.00 1.67 -20.50
N PHE A 351 1.26 0.68 -19.99
CA PHE A 351 0.44 -0.20 -20.82
C PHE A 351 -0.80 0.51 -21.35
N ASN A 352 -1.07 0.34 -22.64
CA ASN A 352 -2.31 0.79 -23.25
C ASN A 352 -3.45 -0.18 -22.89
N PHE A 353 -4.05 -0.02 -21.70
CA PHE A 353 -5.09 -0.92 -21.19
C PHE A 353 -6.24 -1.16 -22.17
N PRO A 354 -6.79 -0.17 -22.89
CA PRO A 354 -7.80 -0.43 -23.91
C PRO A 354 -7.39 -1.43 -25.00
N SER A 355 -6.09 -1.61 -25.26
CA SER A 355 -5.61 -2.61 -26.23
C SER A 355 -5.40 -4.00 -25.62
N LEU A 356 -5.16 -4.08 -24.31
CA LEU A 356 -4.83 -5.31 -23.60
C LEU A 356 -5.99 -5.89 -22.79
N LEU A 357 -6.93 -5.04 -22.39
CA LEU A 357 -8.00 -5.36 -21.47
C LEU A 357 -9.37 -5.12 -22.10
N LEU A 358 -10.31 -6.00 -21.78
CA LEU A 358 -11.71 -5.91 -22.12
C LEU A 358 -12.49 -5.54 -20.86
N LEU A 359 -13.21 -4.43 -20.90
CA LEU A 359 -14.19 -4.07 -19.88
C LEU A 359 -15.38 -5.01 -20.01
N ARG A 360 -15.73 -5.68 -18.91
CA ARG A 360 -16.91 -6.54 -18.78
C ARG A 360 -18.11 -5.72 -18.30
N GLU A 361 -19.31 -6.28 -18.44
CA GLU A 361 -20.55 -5.60 -18.04
C GLU A 361 -20.64 -5.28 -16.55
N ASP A 362 -19.96 -6.04 -15.70
CA ASP A 362 -19.88 -5.80 -14.25
C ASP A 362 -18.79 -4.79 -13.85
N ASN A 363 -18.19 -4.11 -14.83
CA ASN A 363 -17.04 -3.21 -14.69
C ASN A 363 -15.72 -3.90 -14.32
N GLY A 364 -15.69 -5.24 -14.26
CA GLY A 364 -14.44 -6.01 -14.20
C GLY A 364 -13.64 -5.88 -15.49
N HIS A 365 -12.32 -6.07 -15.43
CA HIS A 365 -11.51 -6.19 -16.65
C HIS A 365 -10.84 -7.55 -16.73
N THR A 366 -10.86 -8.10 -17.94
CA THR A 366 -10.12 -9.31 -18.31
C THR A 366 -9.18 -9.02 -19.48
N LEU A 367 -8.30 -9.95 -19.86
CA LEU A 367 -7.47 -9.73 -21.06
C LEU A 367 -8.35 -9.72 -22.31
N ARG A 368 -8.01 -8.84 -23.25
CA ARG A 368 -8.65 -8.75 -24.56
C ARG A 368 -7.94 -9.70 -25.52
N PRO A 369 -8.57 -10.80 -25.94
CA PRO A 369 -8.04 -11.59 -27.05
C PRO A 369 -8.13 -10.75 -28.33
N LEU A 370 -7.05 -10.73 -29.13
CA LEU A 370 -7.06 -10.02 -30.42
C LEU A 370 -7.92 -10.73 -31.47
N PHE A 371 -8.00 -12.05 -31.37
CA PHE A 371 -8.76 -12.92 -32.25
C PHE A 371 -9.57 -13.89 -31.40
N ALA A 372 -10.73 -14.33 -31.89
CA ALA A 372 -11.54 -15.31 -31.16
C ALA A 372 -10.93 -16.72 -31.24
N SER A 373 -10.31 -17.06 -32.37
CA SER A 373 -9.75 -18.40 -32.61
C SER A 373 -8.36 -18.56 -31.98
N PRO A 374 -8.12 -19.65 -31.23
CA PRO A 374 -6.81 -19.95 -30.66
C PRO A 374 -5.76 -20.34 -31.71
N ASP A 375 -6.19 -20.69 -32.93
CA ASP A 375 -5.31 -21.14 -34.01
C ASP A 375 -4.59 -19.98 -34.71
N VAL A 376 -4.99 -18.74 -34.43
CA VAL A 376 -4.36 -17.55 -35.02
C VAL A 376 -3.10 -17.20 -34.22
N PRO A 377 -1.90 -17.31 -34.81
CA PRO A 377 -0.67 -16.98 -34.10
C PRO A 377 -0.60 -15.49 -33.81
N LEU A 378 -0.10 -15.13 -32.62
CA LEU A 378 0.20 -13.75 -32.26
C LEU A 378 1.53 -13.31 -32.86
N SER A 379 1.66 -12.01 -33.13
CA SER A 379 2.97 -11.44 -33.48
C SER A 379 3.95 -11.61 -32.31
N PRO A 380 5.26 -11.79 -32.58
CA PRO A 380 6.26 -11.89 -31.52
C PRO A 380 6.25 -10.69 -30.56
N SER A 381 6.00 -9.49 -31.09
CA SER A 381 5.86 -8.25 -30.31
C SER A 381 4.68 -8.29 -29.33
N MET A 382 3.54 -8.87 -29.73
CA MET A 382 2.37 -8.99 -28.88
C MET A 382 2.57 -10.07 -27.81
N VAL A 383 3.19 -11.20 -28.16
CA VAL A 383 3.58 -12.23 -27.18
C VAL A 383 4.49 -11.62 -26.10
N GLN A 384 5.52 -10.88 -26.52
CA GLN A 384 6.43 -10.19 -25.61
C GLN A 384 5.69 -9.17 -24.73
N LEU A 385 4.78 -8.38 -25.31
CA LEU A 385 3.99 -7.40 -24.57
C LEU A 385 3.12 -8.07 -23.48
N LEU A 386 2.47 -9.19 -23.80
CA LEU A 386 1.62 -9.93 -22.86
C LEU A 386 2.42 -10.63 -21.77
N ARG A 387 3.58 -11.22 -22.10
CA ARG A 387 4.54 -11.74 -21.12
C ARG A 387 5.00 -10.65 -20.16
N ARG A 388 5.40 -9.49 -20.68
CA ARG A 388 5.78 -8.33 -19.86
C ARG A 388 4.62 -7.91 -18.96
N PHE A 389 3.41 -7.84 -19.50
CA PHE A 389 2.22 -7.47 -18.72
C PHE A 389 1.97 -8.45 -17.58
N GLY A 390 1.99 -9.76 -17.83
CA GLY A 390 1.87 -10.79 -16.80
C GLY A 390 2.94 -10.67 -15.71
N ALA A 391 4.20 -10.46 -16.10
CA ALA A 391 5.29 -10.29 -15.15
C ALA A 391 5.12 -9.06 -14.25
N VAL A 392 4.69 -7.93 -14.81
CA VAL A 392 4.44 -6.69 -14.04
C VAL A 392 3.27 -6.87 -13.07
N VAL A 393 2.20 -7.55 -13.49
CA VAL A 393 1.05 -7.87 -12.63
C VAL A 393 1.51 -8.72 -11.44
N ALA A 394 2.30 -9.76 -11.67
CA ALA A 394 2.84 -10.61 -10.60
C ALA A 394 3.78 -9.82 -9.66
N LEU A 395 4.65 -8.95 -10.19
CA LEU A 395 5.52 -8.09 -9.38
C LEU A 395 4.73 -7.08 -8.51
N LEU A 396 3.61 -6.56 -9.01
CA LEU A 396 2.72 -5.70 -8.22
C LEU A 396 2.10 -6.48 -7.05
N LEU A 397 1.59 -7.69 -7.32
CA LEU A 397 1.03 -8.57 -6.29
C LEU A 397 2.08 -8.97 -5.24
N ILE A 398 3.29 -9.34 -5.66
CA ILE A 398 4.43 -9.59 -4.74
C ILE A 398 4.71 -8.39 -3.85
N SER A 399 4.52 -7.18 -4.37
CA SER A 399 4.69 -5.92 -3.63
C SER A 399 3.46 -5.50 -2.82
N GLY A 400 2.45 -6.37 -2.68
CA GLY A 400 1.20 -6.09 -1.95
C GLY A 400 0.29 -5.06 -2.63
N ARG A 401 0.42 -4.84 -3.95
CA ARG A 401 -0.37 -3.85 -4.71
C ARG A 401 -1.36 -4.52 -5.63
N TRP A 402 -2.58 -3.98 -5.66
CA TRP A 402 -3.61 -4.46 -6.56
C TRP A 402 -3.38 -3.99 -8.01
N PRO A 403 -3.32 -4.88 -9.01
CA PRO A 403 -3.13 -4.52 -10.41
C PRO A 403 -4.44 -4.04 -11.08
N THR A 404 -5.06 -2.98 -10.54
CA THR A 404 -6.28 -2.36 -11.12
C THR A 404 -6.04 -1.98 -12.59
N PRO A 405 -6.91 -2.36 -13.54
CA PRO A 405 -8.30 -2.77 -13.31
C PRO A 405 -8.58 -4.27 -13.43
N LEU A 406 -7.55 -5.13 -13.38
CA LEU A 406 -7.75 -6.58 -13.52
C LEU A 406 -8.70 -7.14 -12.45
N ASP A 407 -9.59 -8.01 -12.91
CA ASP A 407 -10.58 -8.66 -12.07
C ASP A 407 -9.95 -9.72 -11.14
N PRO A 408 -10.36 -9.80 -9.87
CA PRO A 408 -9.88 -10.82 -8.93
C PRO A 408 -10.03 -12.25 -9.45
N ALA A 409 -11.11 -12.57 -10.17
CA ALA A 409 -11.32 -13.91 -10.72
C ALA A 409 -10.29 -14.27 -11.80
N VAL A 410 -9.83 -13.29 -12.57
CA VAL A 410 -8.75 -13.49 -13.56
C VAL A 410 -7.44 -13.81 -12.85
N LEU A 411 -7.11 -13.08 -11.78
CA LEU A 411 -5.90 -13.33 -11.00
C LEU A 411 -5.94 -14.68 -10.29
N GLN A 412 -7.06 -15.03 -9.66
CA GLN A 412 -7.27 -16.33 -9.03
C GLN A 412 -7.12 -17.45 -10.07
N TYR A 413 -7.75 -17.33 -11.24
CA TYR A 413 -7.59 -18.30 -12.31
C TYR A 413 -6.12 -18.52 -12.72
N PHE A 414 -5.33 -17.45 -12.85
CA PHE A 414 -3.90 -17.57 -13.21
C PHE A 414 -3.01 -18.08 -12.07
N ILE A 415 -3.28 -17.69 -10.82
CA ILE A 415 -2.60 -18.25 -9.64
C ILE A 415 -2.81 -19.77 -9.55
N HIS A 416 -3.94 -20.26 -10.04
CA HIS A 416 -4.27 -21.68 -10.08
C HIS A 416 -3.96 -22.33 -11.44
N GLY A 417 -3.05 -21.74 -12.22
CA GLY A 417 -2.55 -22.33 -13.48
C GLY A 417 -3.58 -22.42 -14.60
N GLY A 418 -4.71 -21.73 -14.48
CA GLY A 418 -5.87 -21.84 -15.36
C GLY A 418 -6.90 -22.88 -14.92
N ASN A 419 -6.92 -23.25 -13.64
CA ASN A 419 -7.95 -24.13 -13.10
C ASN A 419 -9.22 -23.36 -12.75
N LEU A 420 -10.32 -23.61 -13.47
CA LEU A 420 -11.60 -22.95 -13.23
C LEU A 420 -12.21 -23.29 -11.87
N HIS A 421 -11.91 -24.46 -11.28
CA HIS A 421 -12.46 -24.85 -9.97
C HIS A 421 -11.96 -23.96 -8.82
N ALA A 422 -10.86 -23.22 -9.02
CA ALA A 422 -10.41 -22.21 -8.06
C ALA A 422 -11.40 -21.05 -7.89
N LEU A 423 -12.35 -20.91 -8.83
CA LEU A 423 -13.48 -19.97 -8.77
C LEU A 423 -14.69 -20.63 -8.11
N HIS A 424 -14.53 -21.09 -6.86
CA HIS A 424 -15.60 -21.75 -6.10
C HIS A 424 -16.69 -20.74 -5.65
N PRO A 425 -17.86 -21.22 -5.16
CA PRO A 425 -19.01 -20.36 -4.88
C PRO A 425 -18.71 -19.24 -3.89
N THR A 426 -17.93 -19.50 -2.84
CA THR A 426 -17.60 -18.49 -1.82
C THR A 426 -16.78 -17.35 -2.41
N PHE A 427 -15.73 -17.66 -3.19
CA PHE A 427 -14.90 -16.64 -3.84
C PHE A 427 -15.70 -15.81 -4.86
N ILE A 428 -16.48 -16.46 -5.73
CA ILE A 428 -17.34 -15.74 -6.67
C ILE A 428 -18.43 -14.96 -5.93
N GLY A 429 -18.87 -15.42 -4.76
CA GLY A 429 -19.81 -14.69 -3.90
C GLY A 429 -19.26 -13.40 -3.32
N GLU A 430 -17.97 -13.36 -3.02
CA GLU A 430 -17.28 -12.17 -2.52
C GLU A 430 -17.15 -11.10 -3.62
N TRP A 431 -16.66 -11.49 -4.80
CA TRP A 431 -16.30 -10.55 -5.86
C TRP A 431 -17.44 -10.28 -6.86
N HIS A 432 -18.27 -11.30 -7.12
CA HIS A 432 -19.31 -11.29 -8.15
C HIS A 432 -20.63 -11.90 -7.60
N PRO A 433 -21.23 -11.32 -6.54
CA PRO A 433 -22.36 -11.93 -5.83
C PRO A 433 -23.57 -12.21 -6.74
N ARG A 434 -23.82 -11.34 -7.73
CA ARG A 434 -24.89 -11.53 -8.72
C ARG A 434 -24.60 -12.73 -9.62
N LEU A 435 -23.38 -12.85 -10.14
CA LEU A 435 -22.99 -13.99 -10.98
C LEU A 435 -23.10 -15.30 -10.19
N ARG A 436 -22.67 -15.32 -8.92
CA ARG A 436 -22.84 -16.48 -8.04
C ARG A 436 -24.31 -16.89 -7.97
N GLN A 437 -25.19 -15.94 -7.66
CA GLN A 437 -26.63 -16.22 -7.54
C GLN A 437 -27.19 -16.80 -8.85
N ARG A 438 -26.87 -16.18 -9.99
CA ARG A 438 -27.34 -16.65 -11.31
C ARG A 438 -26.84 -18.05 -11.64
N LEU A 439 -25.58 -18.38 -11.33
CA LEU A 439 -25.06 -19.72 -11.55
C LEU A 439 -25.70 -20.77 -10.63
N LEU A 440 -25.98 -20.44 -9.37
CA LEU A 440 -26.72 -21.33 -8.48
C LEU A 440 -28.15 -21.56 -8.97
N GLU A 441 -28.86 -20.51 -9.38
CA GLU A 441 -30.20 -20.62 -10.00
C GLU A 441 -30.18 -21.48 -11.26
N LEU A 442 -29.14 -21.33 -12.11
CA LEU A 442 -28.97 -22.14 -13.30
C LEU A 442 -28.77 -23.61 -12.95
N LEU A 443 -27.89 -23.92 -12.00
CA LEU A 443 -27.60 -25.29 -11.55
C LEU A 443 -28.84 -25.95 -10.92
N ASP A 444 -29.61 -25.22 -10.12
CA ASP A 444 -30.81 -25.72 -9.44
C ASP A 444 -31.97 -26.03 -10.41
N LEU A 445 -32.04 -25.34 -11.55
CA LEU A 445 -33.08 -25.57 -12.56
C LEU A 445 -32.97 -26.96 -13.21
N GLY A 446 -31.75 -27.47 -13.38
CA GLY A 446 -31.51 -28.77 -14.02
C GLY A 446 -31.71 -28.78 -15.55
N PRO A 447 -31.53 -29.96 -16.18
CA PRO A 447 -31.49 -30.10 -17.64
C PRO A 447 -32.85 -29.89 -18.34
N ASP A 448 -33.96 -30.24 -17.70
CA ASP A 448 -35.30 -30.22 -18.33
C ASP A 448 -36.02 -28.87 -18.24
N ALA A 449 -35.47 -27.92 -17.47
CA ALA A 449 -36.13 -26.65 -17.20
C ALA A 449 -36.00 -25.63 -18.34
N ASP A 450 -36.91 -24.65 -18.36
CA ASP A 450 -36.88 -23.53 -19.29
C ASP A 450 -35.80 -22.50 -18.91
N LEU A 451 -34.97 -22.14 -19.88
CA LEU A 451 -33.86 -21.19 -19.72
C LEU A 451 -34.22 -19.75 -20.15
N THR A 452 -35.48 -19.48 -20.53
CA THR A 452 -35.92 -18.13 -20.95
C THR A 452 -35.57 -17.04 -19.94
N ALA A 453 -35.59 -17.34 -18.64
CA ALA A 453 -35.20 -16.41 -17.57
C ALA A 453 -33.73 -15.98 -17.62
N PHE A 454 -32.86 -16.67 -18.38
CA PHE A 454 -31.44 -16.36 -18.58
C PHE A 454 -31.15 -15.79 -19.97
N GLY A 455 -32.18 -15.46 -20.77
CA GLY A 455 -31.99 -15.02 -22.15
C GLY A 455 -31.00 -13.86 -22.31
N SER A 456 -31.06 -12.86 -21.42
CA SER A 456 -30.10 -11.74 -21.43
C SER A 456 -28.68 -12.18 -21.08
N ASP A 457 -28.54 -13.03 -20.06
CA ASP A 457 -27.22 -13.51 -19.62
C ASP A 457 -26.55 -14.38 -20.71
N PHE A 458 -27.33 -15.22 -21.40
CA PHE A 458 -26.84 -16.06 -22.48
C PHE A 458 -26.44 -15.24 -23.69
N ALA A 459 -27.23 -14.22 -24.04
CA ALA A 459 -26.88 -13.29 -25.10
C ALA A 459 -25.58 -12.54 -24.77
N THR A 460 -25.44 -12.04 -23.55
CA THR A 460 -24.24 -11.32 -23.09
C THR A 460 -23.00 -12.21 -23.04
N TYR A 461 -23.06 -13.33 -22.33
CA TYR A 461 -21.86 -14.09 -21.98
C TYR A 461 -21.58 -15.24 -22.94
N LEU A 462 -22.62 -15.88 -23.49
CA LEU A 462 -22.46 -17.03 -24.37
C LEU A 462 -22.54 -16.66 -25.86
N ASP A 463 -23.01 -15.47 -26.20
CA ASP A 463 -23.30 -15.01 -27.56
C ASP A 463 -24.29 -15.96 -28.27
N ALA A 464 -25.31 -16.39 -27.52
CA ALA A 464 -26.31 -17.35 -28.00
C ALA A 464 -27.68 -17.10 -27.35
N ASP A 465 -28.74 -17.47 -28.07
CA ASP A 465 -30.08 -17.49 -27.51
C ASP A 465 -30.26 -18.70 -26.58
N ALA A 466 -30.93 -18.51 -25.45
CA ALA A 466 -31.16 -19.58 -24.47
C ALA A 466 -31.90 -20.80 -25.07
N SER A 467 -32.72 -20.61 -26.10
CA SER A 467 -33.44 -21.69 -26.77
C SER A 467 -32.54 -22.70 -27.49
N VAL A 468 -31.30 -22.32 -27.83
CA VAL A 468 -30.30 -23.23 -28.42
C VAL A 468 -29.95 -24.38 -27.46
N TYR A 469 -30.11 -24.16 -26.16
CA TYR A 469 -29.80 -25.13 -25.11
C TYR A 469 -31.05 -25.81 -24.52
N ARG A 470 -32.17 -25.78 -25.25
CA ARG A 470 -33.44 -26.37 -24.80
C ARG A 470 -33.35 -27.89 -24.65
N GLU A 471 -32.73 -28.55 -25.62
CA GLU A 471 -32.53 -30.00 -25.61
C GLU A 471 -31.14 -30.30 -25.03
N ARG A 472 -31.06 -30.44 -23.71
CA ARG A 472 -29.81 -30.71 -22.99
C ARG A 472 -29.99 -31.88 -22.02
N ASP A 473 -28.96 -32.71 -21.90
CA ASP A 473 -28.85 -33.68 -20.82
C ASP A 473 -28.15 -33.06 -19.60
N LEU A 474 -28.01 -33.84 -18.52
CA LEU A 474 -27.38 -33.37 -17.29
C LEU A 474 -25.93 -32.90 -17.52
N ASN A 475 -25.15 -33.65 -18.30
CA ASN A 475 -23.75 -33.31 -18.56
C ASN A 475 -23.61 -32.01 -19.35
N THR A 476 -24.46 -31.83 -20.37
CA THR A 476 -24.52 -30.60 -21.17
C THR A 476 -24.96 -29.42 -20.32
N HIS A 477 -25.92 -29.61 -19.41
CA HIS A 477 -26.37 -28.58 -18.47
C HIS A 477 -25.27 -28.15 -17.48
N LEU A 478 -24.52 -29.09 -16.92
CA LEU A 478 -23.38 -28.78 -16.06
C LEU A 478 -22.25 -28.08 -16.83
N ALA A 479 -21.96 -28.53 -18.05
CA ALA A 479 -20.93 -27.92 -18.89
C ALA A 479 -21.29 -26.50 -19.29
N LEU A 480 -22.59 -26.23 -19.50
CA LEU A 480 -23.14 -24.90 -19.75
C LEU A 480 -22.89 -23.95 -18.57
N ALA A 481 -23.07 -24.42 -17.32
CA ALA A 481 -22.75 -23.63 -16.13
C ALA A 481 -21.25 -23.32 -16.03
N SER A 482 -20.37 -24.30 -16.28
CA SER A 482 -18.92 -24.08 -16.35
C SER A 482 -18.54 -23.05 -17.41
N GLN A 483 -19.13 -23.16 -18.60
CA GLN A 483 -18.88 -22.24 -19.70
C GLN A 483 -19.39 -20.84 -19.38
N PHE A 484 -20.55 -20.72 -18.74
CA PHE A 484 -21.07 -19.44 -18.27
C PHE A 484 -20.10 -18.83 -17.27
N LEU A 485 -19.69 -19.54 -16.21
CA LEU A 485 -18.72 -19.02 -15.23
C LEU A 485 -17.43 -18.53 -15.92
N TYR A 486 -16.86 -19.34 -16.81
CA TYR A 486 -15.64 -18.98 -17.54
C TYR A 486 -15.82 -17.74 -18.41
N LYS A 487 -16.86 -17.70 -19.25
CA LYS A 487 -17.08 -16.56 -20.16
C LYS A 487 -17.47 -15.29 -19.42
N ALA A 488 -18.23 -15.42 -18.34
CA ALA A 488 -18.60 -14.30 -17.49
C ALA A 488 -17.39 -13.72 -16.77
N THR A 489 -16.40 -14.53 -16.35
CA THR A 489 -15.24 -14.06 -15.56
C THR A 489 -13.96 -13.81 -16.36
N ILE A 490 -13.56 -14.78 -17.18
CA ILE A 490 -12.29 -14.78 -17.93
C ILE A 490 -12.51 -14.22 -19.33
N GLY A 491 -13.66 -14.48 -19.95
CA GLY A 491 -14.03 -13.96 -21.26
C GLY A 491 -14.24 -15.04 -22.31
N THR A 492 -14.52 -14.64 -23.55
CA THR A 492 -15.02 -15.54 -24.60
C THR A 492 -13.95 -16.39 -25.28
N ALA A 493 -12.66 -16.03 -25.15
CA ALA A 493 -11.57 -16.76 -25.78
C ALA A 493 -11.27 -18.10 -25.10
N ASP A 494 -10.92 -19.10 -25.90
CA ASP A 494 -10.51 -20.43 -25.43
C ASP A 494 -9.40 -20.34 -24.37
N PRO A 495 -9.39 -21.17 -23.31
CA PRO A 495 -8.31 -21.21 -22.31
C PRO A 495 -6.89 -21.36 -22.88
N LYS A 496 -6.77 -21.97 -24.07
CA LYS A 496 -5.51 -22.19 -24.79
C LYS A 496 -5.16 -21.04 -25.73
N HIS A 497 -5.98 -19.98 -25.78
CA HIS A 497 -5.73 -18.85 -26.64
C HIS A 497 -4.32 -18.28 -26.38
N PRO A 498 -3.52 -18.01 -27.42
CA PRO A 498 -2.13 -17.60 -27.26
C PRO A 498 -1.93 -16.37 -26.36
N CYS A 499 -2.93 -15.49 -26.24
CA CYS A 499 -2.86 -14.36 -25.30
C CYS A 499 -2.77 -14.79 -23.84
N TRP A 500 -3.58 -15.78 -23.42
CA TRP A 500 -3.59 -16.30 -22.05
C TRP A 500 -2.29 -17.03 -21.75
N VAL A 501 -1.79 -17.80 -22.72
CA VAL A 501 -0.52 -18.52 -22.59
C VAL A 501 0.63 -17.53 -22.41
N ALA A 502 0.74 -16.52 -23.29
CA ALA A 502 1.78 -15.50 -23.20
C ALA A 502 1.71 -14.70 -21.89
N PHE A 503 0.51 -14.31 -21.45
CA PHE A 503 0.34 -13.64 -20.16
C PHE A 503 0.80 -14.52 -19.00
N ARG A 504 0.35 -15.78 -18.96
CA ARG A 504 0.71 -16.75 -17.91
C ARG A 504 2.22 -16.99 -17.84
N GLU A 505 2.89 -17.14 -18.98
CA GLU A 505 4.34 -17.34 -19.03
C GLU A 505 5.12 -16.21 -18.34
N GLY A 506 4.65 -14.97 -18.46
CA GLY A 506 5.20 -13.85 -17.72
C GLY A 506 4.77 -13.83 -16.25
N PHE A 507 3.50 -14.08 -15.99
CA PHE A 507 2.90 -14.07 -14.65
C PHE A 507 3.51 -15.12 -13.70
N ASP A 508 3.97 -16.26 -14.24
CA ASP A 508 4.61 -17.32 -13.48
C ASP A 508 5.92 -16.86 -12.81
N LEU A 509 6.62 -15.84 -13.37
CA LEU A 509 7.93 -15.35 -12.91
C LEU A 509 8.94 -16.48 -12.61
N ARG A 510 9.02 -17.46 -13.53
CA ARG A 510 9.87 -18.66 -13.38
C ARG A 510 11.33 -18.29 -13.17
N CYS A 511 12.01 -18.96 -12.24
CA CYS A 511 13.42 -18.73 -11.94
C CYS A 511 14.28 -19.94 -12.33
N ALA A 512 15.33 -19.73 -13.12
CA ALA A 512 16.17 -20.83 -13.61
C ALA A 512 16.89 -21.56 -12.47
N GLY A 513 16.98 -22.89 -12.57
CA GLY A 513 17.65 -23.74 -11.58
C GLY A 513 16.86 -23.96 -10.29
N THR A 514 15.63 -23.44 -10.21
CA THR A 514 14.71 -23.64 -9.08
C THR A 514 13.36 -24.13 -9.59
N ASP A 515 12.50 -24.62 -8.70
CA ASP A 515 11.11 -24.93 -9.01
C ASP A 515 10.15 -23.77 -8.64
N PHE A 516 10.71 -22.60 -8.31
CA PHE A 516 9.97 -21.41 -7.88
C PHE A 516 9.11 -20.84 -9.02
N THR A 517 7.85 -20.56 -8.69
CA THR A 517 6.95 -19.71 -9.47
C THR A 517 6.15 -18.81 -8.53
N PHE A 518 5.74 -17.63 -9.00
CA PHE A 518 4.87 -16.75 -8.22
C PHE A 518 3.54 -17.42 -7.82
N PRO A 519 2.82 -18.12 -8.72
CA PRO A 519 1.63 -18.89 -8.37
C PRO A 519 1.84 -19.82 -7.16
N LYS A 520 2.93 -20.62 -7.14
CA LYS A 520 3.26 -21.46 -5.99
C LYS A 520 3.40 -20.65 -4.71
N ALA A 521 4.18 -19.57 -4.74
CA ALA A 521 4.39 -18.71 -3.58
C ALA A 521 3.08 -18.14 -3.00
N SER A 522 2.13 -17.77 -3.87
CA SER A 522 0.84 -17.20 -3.44
C SER A 522 -0.09 -18.21 -2.74
N HIS A 523 0.08 -19.52 -2.95
CA HIS A 523 -0.65 -20.56 -2.21
C HIS A 523 -0.16 -20.71 -0.77
N PHE A 524 1.09 -20.34 -0.51
CA PHE A 524 1.74 -20.52 0.78
C PHE A 524 1.48 -19.36 1.77
N VAL A 525 0.64 -18.38 1.43
CA VAL A 525 0.39 -17.22 2.30
C VAL A 525 -0.44 -17.62 3.52
N SER A 526 -0.01 -17.25 4.71
CA SER A 526 -0.78 -17.33 5.94
C SER A 526 -0.98 -15.95 6.56
N PHE A 527 -2.08 -15.83 7.28
CA PHE A 527 -2.41 -14.64 8.05
C PHE A 527 -2.25 -14.98 9.52
N SER A 528 -1.13 -14.60 10.10
CA SER A 528 -0.96 -14.61 11.56
C SER A 528 -1.48 -13.29 12.10
N PHE A 529 -2.71 -13.27 12.62
CA PHE A 529 -3.22 -12.12 13.37
C PHE A 529 -2.53 -12.03 14.74
N SER A 530 -1.21 -11.82 14.76
CA SER A 530 -0.45 -11.68 16.01
C SER A 530 -0.49 -10.23 16.55
N SER A 531 -0.84 -9.25 15.72
CA SER A 531 -0.97 -7.86 16.10
C SER A 531 -2.39 -7.57 16.63
N ALA A 532 -2.54 -7.71 17.94
CA ALA A 532 -3.77 -7.57 18.75
C ALA A 532 -4.52 -6.21 18.68
N HIS A 533 -4.35 -5.40 17.62
CA HIS A 533 -4.86 -4.03 17.57
C HIS A 533 -5.60 -3.63 16.28
N ARG A 534 -5.75 -4.47 15.25
CA ARG A 534 -6.45 -4.02 14.04
C ARG A 534 -7.41 -5.06 13.45
N ARG A 535 -8.68 -4.63 13.39
CA ARG A 535 -9.83 -5.19 12.65
C ARG A 535 -10.63 -6.28 13.37
N SER A 536 -11.44 -5.86 14.33
CA SER A 536 -12.57 -6.64 14.88
C SER A 536 -13.76 -6.79 13.92
N SER A 537 -13.61 -6.46 12.64
CA SER A 537 -14.74 -6.30 11.69
C SER A 537 -14.60 -7.04 10.37
N MET A 538 -13.66 -7.99 10.24
CA MET A 538 -13.68 -8.94 9.11
C MET A 538 -14.17 -10.31 9.61
N PRO A 539 -15.50 -10.52 9.65
CA PRO A 539 -16.05 -11.82 10.01
C PRO A 539 -15.71 -12.81 8.88
N ASN A 540 -15.06 -13.93 9.23
CA ASN A 540 -14.92 -15.16 8.44
C ASN A 540 -13.73 -15.31 7.46
N VAL A 541 -12.64 -14.55 7.55
CA VAL A 541 -11.38 -14.93 6.84
C VAL A 541 -10.68 -16.04 7.62
N SER A 542 -11.31 -17.21 7.65
CA SER A 542 -10.72 -18.43 8.20
C SER A 542 -10.04 -19.19 7.06
N LYS A 543 -8.71 -19.30 7.14
CA LYS A 543 -7.74 -20.00 6.26
C LYS A 543 -7.05 -19.05 5.26
N GLY A 544 -5.72 -19.09 5.23
CA GLY A 544 -4.88 -18.30 4.31
C GLY A 544 -5.01 -18.75 2.85
N GLY A 545 -3.91 -18.72 2.11
CA GLY A 545 -3.86 -19.08 0.70
C GLY A 545 -4.16 -17.92 -0.24
N SER A 546 -4.37 -18.23 -1.53
CA SER A 546 -4.46 -17.23 -2.58
C SER A 546 -5.66 -16.30 -2.46
N GLU A 547 -6.80 -16.77 -1.95
CA GLU A 547 -8.01 -15.96 -1.78
C GLU A 547 -7.82 -14.86 -0.75
N ALA A 548 -7.29 -15.23 0.43
CA ALA A 548 -6.97 -14.29 1.48
C ALA A 548 -5.86 -13.32 1.02
N PHE A 549 -4.85 -13.83 0.29
CA PHE A 549 -3.83 -12.99 -0.33
C PHE A 549 -4.40 -11.96 -1.31
N LEU A 550 -5.31 -12.36 -2.21
CA LEU A 550 -5.97 -11.46 -3.16
C LEU A 550 -6.87 -10.46 -2.43
N SER A 551 -7.63 -10.89 -1.42
CA SER A 551 -8.51 -10.03 -0.64
C SER A 551 -7.73 -8.94 0.11
N VAL A 552 -6.62 -9.32 0.73
CA VAL A 552 -5.73 -8.36 1.39
C VAL A 552 -5.06 -7.45 0.37
N SER A 553 -4.55 -7.98 -0.74
CA SER A 553 -3.98 -7.17 -1.82
C SER A 553 -5.00 -6.19 -2.39
N ALA A 554 -6.26 -6.59 -2.58
CA ALA A 554 -7.32 -5.72 -3.08
C ALA A 554 -7.69 -4.61 -2.09
N SER A 555 -7.59 -4.88 -0.78
CA SER A 555 -7.79 -3.85 0.25
C SER A 555 -6.73 -2.74 0.25
N SER A 556 -5.62 -2.93 -0.48
CA SER A 556 -4.64 -1.85 -0.75
C SER A 556 -5.19 -0.75 -1.67
N PHE A 557 -6.21 -1.07 -2.48
CA PHE A 557 -6.75 -0.13 -3.46
C PHE A 557 -7.66 0.91 -2.79
N ILE A 558 -7.33 2.18 -2.99
CA ILE A 558 -8.07 3.30 -2.40
C ILE A 558 -9.31 3.59 -3.24
N SER A 559 -10.41 2.90 -2.96
CA SER A 559 -11.70 3.11 -3.61
C SER A 559 -12.50 4.27 -3.00
N SER A 560 -12.16 4.70 -1.78
CA SER A 560 -12.83 5.79 -1.07
C SER A 560 -11.88 6.52 -0.12
N ALA A 561 -12.34 7.66 0.42
CA ALA A 561 -11.61 8.38 1.46
C ALA A 561 -11.42 7.53 2.73
N ASP A 562 -12.42 6.73 3.11
CA ASP A 562 -12.37 5.94 4.33
C ASP A 562 -11.33 4.82 4.25
N VAL A 563 -11.11 4.25 3.06
CA VAL A 563 -10.01 3.29 2.83
C VAL A 563 -8.67 3.99 3.08
N PHE A 564 -8.44 5.18 2.51
CA PHE A 564 -7.23 5.97 2.76
C PHE A 564 -7.03 6.27 4.25
N LEU A 565 -8.07 6.75 4.92
CA LEU A 565 -8.03 7.12 6.33
C LEU A 565 -7.69 5.93 7.23
N ALA A 566 -8.17 4.72 6.91
CA ALA A 566 -7.79 3.50 7.62
C ALA A 566 -6.31 3.13 7.46
N GLY A 567 -5.67 3.59 6.37
CA GLY A 567 -4.25 3.42 6.08
C GLY A 567 -3.37 4.61 6.47
N ALA A 568 -3.92 5.63 7.12
CA ALA A 568 -3.21 6.84 7.51
C ALA A 568 -3.21 7.07 9.03
N ARG A 569 -2.17 7.74 9.53
CA ARG A 569 -2.06 8.21 10.90
C ARG A 569 -1.80 9.71 10.91
N PHE A 570 -2.65 10.45 11.60
CA PHE A 570 -2.45 11.88 11.80
C PHE A 570 -1.54 12.12 13.00
N VAL A 571 -0.37 12.70 12.75
CA VAL A 571 0.67 12.92 13.76
C VAL A 571 0.82 14.42 13.99
N ASN A 572 0.57 14.86 15.22
CA ASN A 572 0.65 16.24 15.64
C ASN A 572 1.93 16.47 16.47
N PRO A 573 2.83 17.38 16.07
CA PRO A 573 4.02 17.70 16.86
C PRO A 573 3.67 18.49 18.13
N SER A 574 4.65 18.62 19.02
CA SER A 574 4.57 19.50 20.19
C SER A 574 4.21 20.93 19.77
N GLY A 575 3.18 21.51 20.37
CA GLY A 575 2.69 22.86 20.02
C GLY A 575 1.53 22.90 19.01
N ALA A 576 1.20 21.78 18.36
CA ALA A 576 0.09 21.70 17.41
C ALA A 576 -1.28 22.11 18.00
N GLY A 577 -1.46 21.99 19.32
CA GLY A 577 -2.65 22.46 20.04
C GLY A 577 -2.86 23.98 19.94
N GLN A 578 -1.78 24.78 19.96
CA GLN A 578 -1.87 26.22 19.75
C GLN A 578 -2.17 26.56 18.30
N TRP A 579 -1.52 25.86 17.36
CA TRP A 579 -1.75 26.06 15.93
C TRP A 579 -3.19 25.77 15.52
N ILE A 580 -3.78 24.65 15.97
CA ILE A 580 -5.18 24.34 15.67
C ILE A 580 -6.13 25.34 16.32
N THR A 581 -5.81 25.84 17.52
CA THR A 581 -6.60 26.90 18.18
C THR A 581 -6.61 28.18 17.36
N ASN A 582 -5.43 28.62 16.91
CA ASN A 582 -5.31 29.79 16.04
C ASN A 582 -6.09 29.60 14.74
N LEU A 583 -5.96 28.42 14.12
CA LEU A 583 -6.67 28.11 12.88
C LEU A 583 -8.19 28.14 13.06
N ARG A 584 -8.71 27.55 14.13
CA ARG A 584 -10.15 27.58 14.50
C ARG A 584 -10.66 29.01 14.63
N THR A 585 -9.88 29.89 15.26
CA THR A 585 -10.23 31.30 15.42
C THR A 585 -10.25 32.03 14.08
N LEU A 586 -9.22 31.84 13.24
CA LEU A 586 -9.10 32.51 11.94
C LEU A 586 -10.24 32.17 10.98
N ILE A 587 -10.67 30.91 10.93
CA ILE A 587 -11.72 30.47 10.01
C ILE A 587 -13.11 30.40 10.65
N ALA A 588 -13.24 30.82 11.92
CA ALA A 588 -14.47 30.74 12.72
C ALA A 588 -15.13 29.35 12.78
N GLN A 589 -14.32 28.28 12.88
CA GLN A 589 -14.81 26.89 12.99
C GLN A 589 -14.29 26.23 14.28
N PRO A 590 -15.10 26.17 15.36
CA PRO A 590 -14.62 25.75 16.69
C PRO A 590 -14.24 24.27 16.79
N HIS A 591 -14.85 23.42 15.96
CA HIS A 591 -14.65 21.96 15.98
C HIS A 591 -13.61 21.47 14.98
N LEU A 592 -12.91 22.38 14.29
CA LEU A 592 -11.93 22.00 13.28
C LEU A 592 -10.81 21.14 13.89
N THR A 593 -10.38 20.11 13.16
CA THR A 593 -9.16 19.36 13.45
C THR A 593 -8.31 19.29 12.19
N PHE A 594 -6.99 19.08 12.34
CA PHE A 594 -6.10 18.86 11.20
C PHE A 594 -6.52 17.65 10.38
N GLN A 595 -6.96 16.59 11.05
CA GLN A 595 -7.55 15.41 10.42
C GLN A 595 -8.83 15.79 9.65
N GLY A 596 -9.76 16.54 10.26
CA GLY A 596 -11.01 16.95 9.63
C GLY A 596 -10.83 17.77 8.34
N LEU A 597 -9.79 18.60 8.27
CA LEU A 597 -9.41 19.30 7.03
C LEU A 597 -9.03 18.33 5.92
N PHE A 598 -8.15 17.38 6.24
CA PHE A 598 -7.71 16.36 5.29
C PHE A 598 -8.83 15.40 4.91
N GLU A 599 -9.71 15.03 5.84
CA GLU A 599 -10.88 14.22 5.56
C GLU A 599 -11.82 14.90 4.55
N THR A 600 -12.05 16.21 4.71
CA THR A 600 -12.83 17.01 3.76
C THR A 600 -12.17 17.00 2.38
N PHE A 601 -10.86 17.23 2.32
CA PHE A 601 -10.08 17.14 1.08
C PHE A 601 -10.24 15.79 0.39
N LEU A 602 -10.08 14.69 1.12
CA LEU A 602 -10.12 13.32 0.60
C LEU A 602 -11.52 12.91 0.11
N ARG A 603 -12.58 13.41 0.77
CA ARG A 603 -13.97 13.18 0.39
C ARG A 603 -14.42 14.04 -0.79
N GLY A 604 -13.71 15.14 -1.07
CA GLY A 604 -13.96 15.99 -2.23
C GLY A 604 -13.81 15.23 -3.55
N GLN A 605 -14.61 15.64 -4.54
CA GLN A 605 -14.56 15.12 -5.91
C GLN A 605 -14.12 16.22 -6.87
N GLY A 606 -13.50 15.82 -7.98
CA GLY A 606 -13.06 16.74 -9.02
C GLY A 606 -11.82 17.55 -8.63
N ILE A 607 -11.44 18.42 -9.56
CA ILE A 607 -10.31 19.33 -9.41
C ILE A 607 -10.78 20.58 -8.64
N PRO A 608 -10.26 20.85 -7.43
CA PRO A 608 -10.51 22.09 -6.71
C PRO A 608 -9.90 23.26 -7.48
N CYS A 609 -10.62 24.39 -7.54
CA CYS A 609 -10.21 25.58 -8.27
C CYS A 609 -9.77 25.26 -9.73
N PRO A 610 -10.68 24.74 -10.58
CA PRO A 610 -10.32 24.25 -11.91
C PRO A 610 -9.68 25.32 -12.81
N THR A 611 -10.09 26.59 -12.69
CA THR A 611 -9.52 27.70 -13.48
C THR A 611 -8.08 27.98 -13.09
N ALA A 612 -7.81 28.06 -11.78
CA ALA A 612 -6.45 28.22 -11.26
C ALA A 612 -5.57 27.00 -11.60
N PHE A 613 -6.15 25.80 -11.51
CA PHE A 613 -5.46 24.54 -11.77
C PHE A 613 -5.07 24.38 -13.24
N GLU A 614 -5.89 24.85 -14.19
CA GLU A 614 -5.57 24.79 -15.62
C GLU A 614 -4.29 25.58 -15.96
N ALA A 615 -4.02 26.68 -15.25
CA ALA A 615 -2.78 27.45 -15.41
C ALA A 615 -1.52 26.65 -15.03
N ASP A 616 -1.64 25.71 -14.10
CA ASP A 616 -0.55 24.84 -13.64
C ASP A 616 -0.51 23.49 -14.37
N ARG A 617 -1.46 23.18 -15.26
CA ARG A 617 -1.65 21.85 -15.84
C ARG A 617 -0.41 21.29 -16.53
N GLY A 618 0.36 22.15 -17.19
CA GLY A 618 1.60 21.78 -17.87
C GLY A 618 2.73 21.34 -16.93
N ALA A 619 2.66 21.69 -15.64
CA ALA A 619 3.66 21.33 -14.66
C ALA A 619 3.47 19.91 -14.09
N PHE A 620 2.27 19.32 -14.24
CA PHE A 620 1.93 18.02 -13.67
C PHE A 620 2.44 16.85 -14.55
N PRO A 621 2.82 15.72 -13.93
CA PRO A 621 3.20 14.52 -14.66
C PRO A 621 2.08 13.99 -15.53
N ARG A 622 2.39 13.63 -16.78
CA ARG A 622 1.43 13.03 -17.73
C ARG A 622 0.91 11.65 -17.32
N ILE A 623 1.63 10.99 -16.42
CA ILE A 623 1.26 9.66 -15.92
C ILE A 623 0.02 9.68 -15.02
N VAL A 624 -0.34 10.86 -14.50
CA VAL A 624 -1.57 11.02 -13.72
C VAL A 624 -2.74 11.29 -14.65
N ASP A 625 -3.70 10.36 -14.66
CA ASP A 625 -4.95 10.53 -15.40
C ASP A 625 -5.91 11.47 -14.66
N LEU A 626 -5.91 12.75 -15.05
CA LEU A 626 -6.80 13.78 -14.52
C LEU A 626 -8.28 13.57 -14.92
N SER A 627 -8.58 12.76 -15.93
CA SER A 627 -9.98 12.48 -16.31
C SER A 627 -10.73 11.74 -15.21
N ARG A 628 -9.99 11.05 -14.33
CA ARG A 628 -10.50 10.33 -13.16
C ARG A 628 -10.70 11.21 -11.93
N ALA A 629 -10.47 12.52 -12.00
CA ALA A 629 -10.59 13.41 -10.84
C ALA A 629 -11.97 13.37 -10.16
N ASN A 630 -13.03 13.04 -10.90
CA ASN A 630 -14.39 12.89 -10.37
C ASN A 630 -14.68 11.50 -9.78
N THR A 631 -13.74 10.55 -9.84
CA THR A 631 -13.95 9.20 -9.30
C THR A 631 -13.74 9.18 -7.78
N PRO A 632 -14.59 8.48 -7.01
CA PRO A 632 -14.38 8.29 -5.58
C PRO A 632 -12.99 7.74 -5.28
N GLY A 633 -12.37 8.24 -4.21
CA GLY A 633 -11.04 7.82 -3.78
C GLY A 633 -9.88 8.38 -4.61
N TRP A 634 -10.11 9.07 -5.74
CA TRP A 634 -9.03 9.58 -6.60
C TRP A 634 -8.08 10.51 -5.84
N ARG A 635 -8.58 11.48 -5.07
CA ARG A 635 -7.72 12.37 -4.27
C ARG A 635 -6.89 11.59 -3.24
N GLY A 636 -7.45 10.55 -2.65
CA GLY A 636 -6.73 9.62 -1.77
C GLY A 636 -5.65 8.83 -2.50
N GLN A 637 -5.90 8.36 -3.72
CA GLN A 637 -4.90 7.71 -4.58
C GLN A 637 -3.74 8.66 -4.89
N ILE A 638 -4.03 9.93 -5.24
CA ILE A 638 -3.01 10.95 -5.51
C ILE A 638 -2.19 11.27 -4.25
N ALA A 639 -2.84 11.41 -3.09
CA ALA A 639 -2.15 11.64 -1.82
C ALA A 639 -1.26 10.45 -1.43
N ALA A 640 -1.76 9.21 -1.57
CA ALA A 640 -0.98 8.00 -1.30
C ALA A 640 0.21 7.88 -2.27
N TRP A 641 0.02 8.21 -3.55
CA TRP A 641 1.10 8.19 -4.52
C TRP A 641 2.20 9.18 -4.16
N ALA A 642 1.83 10.43 -3.85
CA ALA A 642 2.80 11.42 -3.41
C ALA A 642 3.53 11.00 -2.12
N ALA A 643 2.83 10.38 -1.17
CA ALA A 643 3.39 9.98 0.12
C ALA A 643 4.20 8.68 0.09
N THR A 644 3.94 7.76 -0.85
CA THR A 644 4.50 6.39 -0.82
C THR A 644 5.23 5.98 -2.10
N GLY A 645 5.07 6.72 -3.20
CA GLY A 645 5.52 6.34 -4.53
C GLY A 645 4.50 5.46 -5.31
N SER A 646 3.33 5.15 -4.74
CA SER A 646 2.29 4.40 -5.46
C SER A 646 0.87 4.75 -4.98
N PRO A 647 -0.18 4.65 -5.81
CA PRO A 647 -1.55 5.05 -5.43
C PRO A 647 -2.28 4.02 -4.54
N PHE A 648 -1.55 3.30 -3.70
CA PHE A 648 -2.05 2.21 -2.86
C PHE A 648 -1.63 2.40 -1.41
N ILE A 649 -2.42 1.84 -0.50
CA ILE A 649 -2.05 1.69 0.90
C ILE A 649 -1.35 0.35 1.02
N ASP A 650 -0.18 0.33 1.64
CA ASP A 650 0.43 -0.94 1.96
C ASP A 650 -0.31 -1.61 3.12
N VAL A 651 -0.75 -2.84 2.90
CA VAL A 651 -1.41 -3.67 3.89
C VAL A 651 -0.44 -4.32 4.88
N THR A 652 0.86 -4.35 4.55
CA THR A 652 1.90 -5.08 5.27
C THR A 652 2.82 -4.21 6.13
N SER A 653 2.68 -2.88 6.07
CA SER A 653 3.70 -1.97 6.60
C SER A 653 3.07 -0.74 7.25
N ASP A 654 3.92 0.20 7.68
CA ASP A 654 3.53 1.36 8.47
C ASP A 654 2.49 2.23 7.76
N LEU A 655 1.61 2.81 8.58
CA LEU A 655 0.59 3.77 8.14
C LEU A 655 1.25 5.01 7.52
N ILE A 656 0.53 5.64 6.58
CA ILE A 656 0.94 6.92 6.00
C ILE A 656 0.84 7.99 7.09
N GLU A 657 1.95 8.61 7.46
CA GLU A 657 1.96 9.68 8.45
C GLU A 657 1.62 11.02 7.82
N ILE A 658 0.62 11.72 8.36
CA ILE A 658 0.17 13.01 7.86
C ILE A 658 0.14 14.01 9.01
N GLY A 659 0.66 15.21 8.82
CA GLY A 659 0.49 16.25 9.82
C GLY A 659 1.24 17.54 9.58
N PRO A 660 0.95 18.58 10.38
CA PRO A 660 1.64 19.85 10.30
C PRO A 660 3.07 19.72 10.83
N ILE A 661 3.97 20.55 10.30
CA ILE A 661 5.32 20.78 10.82
C ILE A 661 5.61 22.28 10.87
N ALA A 662 6.53 22.67 11.74
CA ALA A 662 7.01 24.04 11.82
C ALA A 662 7.93 24.38 10.64
N THR A 663 8.08 25.67 10.34
CA THR A 663 8.96 26.18 9.28
C THR A 663 10.45 25.87 9.55
N ASP A 664 10.84 25.75 10.81
CA ASP A 664 12.19 25.43 11.28
C ASP A 664 12.42 23.93 11.52
N ASP A 665 11.46 23.07 11.17
CA ASP A 665 11.56 21.63 11.37
C ASP A 665 12.72 21.04 10.52
N PRO A 666 13.60 20.20 11.11
CA PRO A 666 14.74 19.60 10.41
C PRO A 666 14.34 18.66 9.26
N MET A 667 13.05 18.34 9.11
CA MET A 667 12.54 17.65 7.93
C MET A 667 12.72 18.46 6.65
N TYR A 668 12.76 19.78 6.74
CA TYR A 668 13.20 20.63 5.64
C TYR A 668 14.73 20.80 5.66
N SER A 669 15.34 20.82 4.47
CA SER A 669 16.78 21.10 4.36
C SER A 669 17.10 22.44 5.04
N PRO A 670 18.11 22.50 5.94
CA PRO A 670 18.44 23.74 6.67
C PRO A 670 18.75 24.93 5.76
N GLU A 671 19.26 24.67 4.55
CA GLU A 671 19.65 25.71 3.59
C GLU A 671 18.45 26.35 2.87
N HIS A 672 17.30 25.66 2.86
CA HIS A 672 16.13 26.05 2.08
C HIS A 672 14.81 25.97 2.86
N SER A 673 14.85 25.65 4.16
CA SER A 673 13.68 25.35 4.98
C SER A 673 12.69 26.50 5.01
N GLN A 674 13.17 27.71 5.28
CA GLN A 674 12.32 28.89 5.32
C GLN A 674 11.68 29.19 3.95
N SER A 675 12.45 29.08 2.87
CA SER A 675 11.93 29.32 1.51
C SER A 675 10.85 28.29 1.15
N PHE A 676 11.14 27.00 1.31
CA PHE A 676 10.18 25.93 1.00
C PHE A 676 8.91 26.04 1.83
N ALA A 677 9.04 26.30 3.12
CA ALA A 677 7.88 26.45 3.99
C ALA A 677 7.07 27.72 3.66
N ASN A 678 7.73 28.84 3.33
CA ASN A 678 7.06 30.07 2.87
C ASN A 678 6.32 29.89 1.54
N PHE A 679 6.80 29.02 0.65
CA PHE A 679 6.12 28.65 -0.60
C PHE A 679 5.06 27.56 -0.42
N GLY A 680 4.84 27.08 0.81
CA GLY A 680 3.86 26.03 1.09
C GLY A 680 4.28 24.66 0.56
N THR A 681 5.57 24.39 0.38
CA THR A 681 6.05 23.09 -0.09
C THR A 681 5.81 22.03 0.96
N VAL A 682 5.05 21.00 0.61
CA VAL A 682 4.82 19.83 1.49
C VAL A 682 6.04 18.90 1.41
N CYS A 683 6.55 18.47 2.56
CA CYS A 683 7.62 17.48 2.65
C CYS A 683 7.04 16.07 2.51
N PHE A 684 7.34 15.42 1.38
CA PHE A 684 7.00 14.02 1.13
C PHE A 684 8.24 13.14 1.29
N ARG A 685 8.10 12.01 2.00
CA ARG A 685 9.15 10.99 2.10
C ARG A 685 8.57 9.63 1.77
N THR A 686 8.80 9.17 0.55
CA THR A 686 8.18 7.94 0.02
C THR A 686 8.64 6.68 0.75
N CYS A 687 9.90 6.64 1.22
CA CYS A 687 10.43 5.50 1.95
C CYS A 687 9.83 5.36 3.36
N THR A 688 9.61 6.47 4.07
CA THR A 688 9.00 6.49 5.42
C THR A 688 7.50 6.78 5.40
N ARG A 689 6.90 6.95 4.21
CA ARG A 689 5.47 7.16 4.00
C ARG A 689 4.90 8.36 4.74
N SER A 690 5.60 9.49 4.68
CA SER A 690 5.17 10.68 5.40
C SER A 690 4.84 11.83 4.47
N MET A 691 3.79 12.56 4.81
CA MET A 691 3.36 13.82 4.21
C MET A 691 3.27 14.89 5.29
N ARG A 692 4.21 15.84 5.29
CA ARG A 692 4.29 16.89 6.31
C ARG A 692 4.14 18.27 5.70
N TYR A 693 3.17 19.04 6.17
CA TYR A 693 2.83 20.33 5.58
C TYR A 693 3.20 21.51 6.50
N PRO A 694 3.67 22.64 5.95
CA PRO A 694 4.13 23.77 6.74
C PRO A 694 2.94 24.50 7.37
N ILE A 695 2.91 24.55 8.71
CA ILE A 695 1.77 25.12 9.44
C ILE A 695 1.60 26.63 9.18
N ASP A 696 2.70 27.36 9.05
CA ASP A 696 2.66 28.81 8.84
C ASP A 696 2.02 29.17 7.48
N TYR A 697 2.22 28.34 6.45
CA TYR A 697 1.55 28.51 5.16
C TYR A 697 0.04 28.26 5.28
N LEU A 698 -0.36 27.19 6.00
CA LEU A 698 -1.77 26.89 6.24
C LEU A 698 -2.47 28.02 7.01
N LEU A 699 -1.80 28.59 8.02
CA LEU A 699 -2.30 29.77 8.73
C LEU A 699 -2.38 30.99 7.81
N GLY A 700 -1.40 31.18 6.91
CA GLY A 700 -1.44 32.21 5.87
C GLY A 700 -2.65 32.09 4.95
N LEU A 701 -2.98 30.88 4.49
CA LEU A 701 -4.22 30.61 3.77
C LEU A 701 -5.44 31.05 4.60
N ALA A 702 -5.51 30.65 5.87
CA ALA A 702 -6.63 31.01 6.75
C ALA A 702 -6.80 32.52 6.99
N THR A 703 -5.72 33.30 6.91
CA THR A 703 -5.79 34.77 7.01
C THR A 703 -6.23 35.47 5.72
N THR A 704 -6.25 34.75 4.60
CA THR A 704 -6.60 35.32 3.29
C THR A 704 -8.09 35.60 3.22
N GLN A 705 -8.47 36.76 2.66
CA GLN A 705 -9.87 37.08 2.39
C GLN A 705 -10.29 36.45 1.07
N TYR A 706 -11.24 35.52 1.15
CA TYR A 706 -11.81 34.85 -0.02
C TYR A 706 -13.10 35.55 -0.45
N ASN A 707 -13.30 35.69 -1.76
CA ASN A 707 -14.54 36.19 -2.34
C ASN A 707 -15.24 35.04 -3.06
N THR A 708 -16.56 35.09 -3.19
CA THR A 708 -17.32 33.99 -3.80
C THR A 708 -17.25 33.96 -5.33
N THR A 709 -16.56 34.92 -5.96
CA THR A 709 -16.53 35.12 -7.42
C THR A 709 -15.25 34.63 -8.08
N ASP A 710 -14.15 34.64 -7.34
CA ASP A 710 -12.82 34.23 -7.80
C ASP A 710 -12.43 32.89 -7.16
N GLU A 711 -11.55 32.14 -7.83
CA GLU A 711 -10.95 30.95 -7.26
C GLU A 711 -9.63 31.29 -6.55
N PRO A 712 -9.38 30.78 -5.32
CA PRO A 712 -10.28 29.99 -4.47
C PRO A 712 -11.39 30.82 -3.81
N ALA A 713 -12.61 30.26 -3.75
CA ALA A 713 -13.78 30.96 -3.23
C ALA A 713 -13.92 30.86 -1.69
N THR A 714 -13.31 29.85 -1.10
CA THR A 714 -13.30 29.60 0.34
C THR A 714 -11.91 29.15 0.81
N PHE A 715 -11.70 29.18 2.13
CA PHE A 715 -10.50 28.59 2.74
C PHE A 715 -10.35 27.11 2.39
N GLN A 716 -11.44 26.34 2.40
CA GLN A 716 -11.39 24.92 2.07
C GLN A 716 -11.00 24.70 0.60
N ASP A 717 -11.50 25.52 -0.33
CA ASP A 717 -11.10 25.43 -1.74
C ASP A 717 -9.60 25.73 -1.92
N ALA A 718 -9.10 26.74 -1.21
CA ALA A 718 -7.68 27.10 -1.22
C ALA A 718 -6.80 25.97 -0.66
N PHE A 719 -7.23 25.37 0.46
CA PHE A 719 -6.57 24.23 1.07
C PHE A 719 -6.55 23.02 0.13
N ASP A 720 -7.71 22.65 -0.42
CA ASP A 720 -7.85 21.51 -1.33
C ASP A 720 -7.01 21.69 -2.60
N PHE A 721 -7.03 22.89 -3.20
CA PHE A 721 -6.22 23.26 -4.35
C PHE A 721 -4.73 23.14 -4.05
N TRP A 722 -4.30 23.72 -2.93
CA TRP A 722 -2.91 23.66 -2.51
C TRP A 722 -2.43 22.22 -2.28
N VAL A 723 -3.16 21.43 -1.49
CA VAL A 723 -2.81 20.04 -1.18
C VAL A 723 -2.75 19.19 -2.45
N LEU A 724 -3.76 19.28 -3.33
CA LEU A 724 -3.77 18.53 -4.58
C LEU A 724 -2.58 18.90 -5.47
N LYS A 725 -2.31 20.20 -5.62
CA LYS A 725 -1.17 20.70 -6.40
C LYS A 725 0.14 20.14 -5.87
N GLN A 726 0.36 20.17 -4.56
CA GLN A 726 1.57 19.65 -3.93
C GLN A 726 1.73 18.14 -4.16
N CYS A 727 0.66 17.35 -4.03
CA CYS A 727 0.72 15.92 -4.32
C CYS A 727 1.08 15.65 -5.80
N LEU A 728 0.44 16.34 -6.74
CA LEU A 728 0.66 16.12 -8.18
C LEU A 728 2.05 16.55 -8.65
N VAL A 729 2.57 17.68 -8.15
CA VAL A 729 3.92 18.15 -8.51
C VAL A 729 5.01 17.20 -8.01
N THR A 730 4.74 16.48 -6.92
CA THR A 730 5.70 15.58 -6.28
C THR A 730 5.83 14.24 -7.01
N ILE A 731 4.74 13.71 -7.58
CA ILE A 731 4.76 12.44 -8.34
C ILE A 731 5.79 12.55 -9.48
N GLY A 732 6.67 11.56 -9.59
CA GLY A 732 7.76 11.51 -10.57
C GLY A 732 8.91 12.49 -10.33
N ARG A 733 8.87 13.24 -9.21
CA ARG A 733 9.86 14.25 -8.84
C ARG A 733 10.24 14.17 -7.35
N HIS A 734 10.13 12.99 -6.75
CA HIS A 734 10.50 12.82 -5.35
C HIS A 734 11.98 13.17 -5.17
N SER A 735 12.28 14.10 -4.28
CA SER A 735 13.61 14.25 -3.71
C SER A 735 13.63 13.53 -2.37
N MET A 736 14.53 12.56 -2.21
CA MET A 736 15.04 12.27 -0.87
C MET A 736 16.41 12.93 -0.78
N VAL A 737 16.58 13.77 0.23
CA VAL A 737 17.91 14.09 0.77
C VAL A 737 18.06 13.27 2.04
#